data_AF-A0AAN0JMY8-F1
#
_entry.id   AF-A0AAN0JMY8-F1
#
_cell.length_a   1.000
_cell.length_b   1.000
_cell.length_c   1.000
_cell.angle_alpha   90.00
_cell.angle_beta   90.00
_cell.angle_gamma   90.00
#
_symmetry.space_group_name_H-M   'P 1'
#
loop_
_entity.id
_entity.type
_entity.pdbx_description
1 polymer ?
#
loop_
_entity_poly.entity_id
_entity_poly.type
_entity_poly.pdbx_seq_one_letter_code
_entity_poly.pdbx_strand_id
1 'polypeptide(L)'
;MKYKVSVAIIQGEAQVGKTCIKSLILKLSYDEVSTNLIEAPCMAFGSFSINRYGKTVDNRWKLVSDDEMDGIVIAELKEIASGLKIPNEIISSPIAANRTIEQNDRDMGAMFYASHDINPIPTSPSSEAALTSNAVQYLNTEDSSIMPVVNVNSPVEDIDNFIPVHEQKMDVEEVFKDDLVQNYDVLKYLKEKHRTSEAGFNRDWLYFFDSGGQIQFQKLLLAFMPCSSVLVLVVNLAKDLNDKSSTSMKLPDITINFNEYSLKVDDMLRQVISVVNSNTKQFRSIIEGQQHIKAPKNEKLQVITIGTHSDIYKQKTGIEDIQIKRGKLKSMLQSESIQIVYTDDDDLIHEVDGRKAKHDGEFDDDPAIETISKALNEQAYEIEVPLKWHYFGVILRNEAKENEGILKLSSCIGFGKLLDMPEKEVKSALNFFHALKLLFYYHDSPAKDIVFVKLDAVINIIKKLMIKVCKPLDELKDGPDKVAQLAAKGYLSTEVLEKNAGVLKGYESILLSLFEYLKIAALIPTDEKDVVFLMPALLPVKDVSDLSDFSEIPPLLYYFNDEPVPMGLFCAVIVQLLSYPGDEKWDIITKERNFSNFFTIQKKINKYRMCKVLLVEQLYWITIYCEELRYRQSINNCIKRAINEVMKDKIIDYEKPVATFYCPCKDKEQHVATLEDNVLIKCSRTGEWQDLSDPQCDEYWSWFMTQEEINRAKHERQENNLSNTLEE
;
A
#
# COMPACT_ATOMS: atom_id res chain seq x y z
N MET A 1 -6.79 27.17 -15.57
CA MET A 1 -6.15 26.24 -16.54
C MET A 1 -7.01 25.00 -16.65
N LYS A 2 -7.18 24.40 -17.83
CA LYS A 2 -7.97 23.19 -18.03
C LYS A 2 -7.08 22.03 -18.47
N TYR A 3 -7.27 20.88 -17.86
CA TYR A 3 -6.47 19.69 -18.12
C TYR A 3 -7.39 18.51 -18.38
N LYS A 4 -6.96 17.62 -19.30
CA LYS A 4 -7.54 16.30 -19.45
C LYS A 4 -6.58 15.29 -18.86
N VAL A 5 -7.05 14.47 -17.93
CA VAL A 5 -6.21 13.56 -17.16
C VAL A 5 -6.79 12.16 -17.10
N SER A 6 -6.07 11.20 -17.67
CA SER A 6 -6.37 9.77 -17.56
C SER A 6 -5.44 9.12 -16.55
N VAL A 7 -5.99 8.28 -15.67
CA VAL A 7 -5.20 7.46 -14.74
C VAL A 7 -5.45 5.99 -15.02
N ALA A 8 -4.39 5.31 -15.44
CA ALA A 8 -4.34 3.88 -15.61
C ALA A 8 -3.54 3.23 -14.50
N ILE A 9 -4.12 2.21 -13.88
CA ILE A 9 -3.41 1.27 -13.02
C ILE A 9 -3.12 0.02 -13.84
N ILE A 10 -1.86 -0.40 -13.91
CA ILE A 10 -1.46 -1.65 -14.55
C ILE A 10 -1.25 -2.74 -13.49
N GLN A 11 -1.93 -3.86 -13.66
CA GLN A 11 -1.95 -4.96 -12.70
C GLN A 11 -1.75 -6.30 -13.36
N GLY A 12 -1.26 -7.26 -12.57
CA GLY A 12 -0.97 -8.62 -12.97
C GLY A 12 0.15 -9.19 -12.11
N GLU A 13 0.40 -10.50 -12.22
CA GLU A 13 1.43 -11.16 -11.42
C GLU A 13 2.86 -10.64 -11.72
N ALA A 14 3.83 -11.05 -10.91
CA ALA A 14 5.23 -10.74 -11.18
C ALA A 14 5.68 -11.35 -12.52
N GLN A 15 6.52 -10.60 -13.26
CA GLN A 15 7.08 -11.00 -14.57
C GLN A 15 6.07 -11.25 -15.70
N VAL A 16 4.80 -10.86 -15.53
CA VAL A 16 3.76 -11.01 -16.55
C VAL A 16 3.94 -10.11 -17.80
N GLY A 17 4.98 -9.27 -17.83
CA GLY A 17 5.22 -8.34 -18.96
C GLY A 17 4.63 -6.94 -18.77
N LYS A 18 4.30 -6.51 -17.55
CA LYS A 18 3.83 -5.13 -17.31
C LYS A 18 4.81 -4.07 -17.84
N THR A 19 6.11 -4.25 -17.59
CA THR A 19 7.18 -3.32 -17.97
C THR A 19 7.31 -3.17 -19.49
N CYS A 20 7.17 -4.26 -20.27
CA CYS A 20 7.23 -4.16 -21.74
C CYS A 20 5.97 -3.49 -22.29
N ILE A 21 4.78 -3.80 -21.77
CA ILE A 21 3.53 -3.10 -22.13
C ILE A 21 3.64 -1.60 -21.85
N LYS A 22 4.13 -1.25 -20.66
CA LYS A 22 4.39 0.14 -20.30
C LYS A 22 5.36 0.79 -21.29
N SER A 23 6.47 0.12 -21.61
CA SER A 23 7.46 0.64 -22.57
C SER A 23 6.87 0.85 -23.97
N LEU A 24 5.98 -0.03 -24.43
CA LEU A 24 5.32 0.07 -25.73
C LEU A 24 4.29 1.20 -25.78
N ILE A 25 3.38 1.28 -24.80
CA ILE A 25 2.35 2.33 -24.73
C ILE A 25 3.00 3.72 -24.63
N LEU A 26 4.12 3.79 -23.90
CA LEU A 26 4.76 5.04 -23.52
C LEU A 26 6.01 5.40 -24.34
N LYS A 27 6.46 4.50 -25.23
CA LYS A 27 7.70 4.63 -26.00
C LYS A 27 8.93 4.94 -25.15
N LEU A 28 9.09 4.16 -24.09
CA LEU A 28 10.25 4.24 -23.21
C LEU A 28 11.31 3.21 -23.60
N SER A 29 12.55 3.49 -23.23
CA SER A 29 13.59 2.46 -23.17
C SER A 29 13.13 1.34 -22.25
N TYR A 30 13.22 0.11 -22.74
CA TYR A 30 12.85 -1.06 -21.97
C TYR A 30 13.99 -1.48 -21.02
N ASP A 31 13.62 -1.74 -19.77
CA ASP A 31 14.48 -2.38 -18.76
C ASP A 31 13.89 -3.75 -18.40
N GLU A 32 14.75 -4.77 -18.34
CA GLU A 32 14.37 -6.12 -17.94
C GLU A 32 14.22 -6.29 -16.42
N VAL A 33 14.66 -5.32 -15.63
CA VAL A 33 14.48 -5.29 -14.18
C VAL A 33 12.98 -5.28 -13.86
N SER A 34 12.56 -6.12 -12.91
CA SER A 34 11.16 -6.17 -12.49
C SER A 34 10.71 -4.79 -11.98
N THR A 35 9.48 -4.38 -12.32
CA THR A 35 8.89 -3.23 -11.66
C THR A 35 8.71 -3.60 -10.19
N ASN A 36 9.59 -3.02 -9.37
CA ASN A 36 9.77 -3.35 -7.96
C ASN A 36 9.17 -2.26 -7.06
N LEU A 37 8.22 -1.49 -7.60
CA LEU A 37 7.77 -0.25 -7.01
C LEU A 37 6.28 -0.10 -7.26
N ILE A 38 5.60 0.47 -6.26
CA ILE A 38 4.44 1.31 -6.46
C ILE A 38 4.95 2.60 -7.10
N GLU A 39 4.76 2.82 -8.40
CA GLU A 39 5.08 4.12 -8.97
C GLU A 39 4.16 5.17 -8.36
N ALA A 40 4.71 6.23 -7.75
CA ALA A 40 3.90 7.22 -7.06
C ALA A 40 2.87 7.83 -8.04
N PRO A 41 1.57 7.78 -7.74
CA PRO A 41 0.60 8.40 -8.63
C PRO A 41 0.68 9.92 -8.56
N CYS A 42 0.36 10.62 -9.65
CA CYS A 42 0.13 12.07 -9.61
C CYS A 42 -0.63 12.66 -10.82
N MET A 43 -1.93 12.97 -10.71
CA MET A 43 -2.74 13.70 -11.71
C MET A 43 -2.52 15.26 -11.88
N ALA A 44 -1.55 15.75 -12.65
CA ALA A 44 -1.37 17.18 -13.01
C ALA A 44 -0.84 18.06 -11.83
N PHE A 45 0.09 19.00 -11.98
CA PHE A 45 0.12 20.16 -12.87
C PHE A 45 1.57 20.57 -13.17
N GLY A 46 2.35 19.88 -14.00
CA GLY A 46 3.80 20.16 -14.14
C GLY A 46 4.64 19.38 -13.09
N SER A 47 5.95 19.09 -13.31
CA SER A 47 6.73 17.84 -12.95
C SER A 47 6.36 16.97 -11.73
N PHE A 48 6.01 15.68 -11.88
CA PHE A 48 6.11 14.69 -10.79
C PHE A 48 6.24 13.27 -11.35
N SER A 49 6.97 12.43 -10.63
CA SER A 49 7.73 11.22 -10.98
C SER A 49 6.94 10.01 -11.53
N ILE A 50 6.08 10.26 -12.50
CA ILE A 50 5.81 9.35 -13.59
C ILE A 50 6.20 10.12 -14.85
N ASN A 51 6.98 9.49 -15.73
CA ASN A 51 7.22 10.00 -17.06
C ASN A 51 5.92 10.58 -17.64
N ARG A 52 5.94 11.85 -18.07
CA ARG A 52 4.75 12.50 -18.59
C ARG A 52 4.62 12.33 -20.04
N TYR A 53 3.43 12.00 -20.51
CA TYR A 53 3.21 11.89 -21.92
C TYR A 53 2.26 12.98 -22.38
N GLY A 54 2.77 13.84 -23.27
CA GLY A 54 1.95 14.78 -24.01
C GLY A 54 1.46 14.10 -25.28
N LYS A 55 0.19 14.32 -25.62
CA LYS A 55 -0.35 13.85 -26.89
C LYS A 55 0.28 14.63 -28.06
N THR A 56 0.84 13.92 -29.03
CA THR A 56 1.31 14.51 -30.30
C THR A 56 0.17 14.59 -31.32
N VAL A 57 0.39 15.33 -32.42
CA VAL A 57 -0.62 15.62 -33.47
C VAL A 57 -1.24 14.36 -34.10
N ASP A 58 -0.60 13.22 -33.92
CA ASP A 58 -0.94 11.88 -34.40
C ASP A 58 -1.60 10.98 -33.32
N ASN A 59 -2.12 11.58 -32.25
CA ASN A 59 -2.70 10.89 -31.08
C ASN A 59 -1.73 10.02 -30.24
N ARG A 60 -0.42 10.14 -30.42
CA ARG A 60 0.59 9.35 -29.67
C ARG A 60 1.02 10.03 -28.37
N TRP A 61 1.57 9.24 -27.45
CA TRP A 61 2.09 9.68 -26.16
C TRP A 61 3.61 9.83 -26.21
N LYS A 62 4.18 10.99 -25.85
CA LYS A 62 5.64 11.22 -25.77
C LYS A 62 6.09 11.85 -24.47
N LEU A 63 7.21 11.37 -23.93
CA LEU A 63 7.83 11.90 -22.73
C LEU A 63 8.08 13.41 -22.86
N VAL A 64 7.59 14.18 -21.89
CA VAL A 64 7.80 15.62 -21.77
C VAL A 64 8.89 15.83 -20.71
N SER A 65 10.01 16.44 -21.10
CA SER A 65 11.06 16.81 -20.14
C SER A 65 10.57 17.97 -19.27
N ASP A 66 10.73 17.83 -17.96
CA ASP A 66 10.19 18.76 -16.98
C ASP A 66 11.07 20.01 -16.78
N ASP A 67 12.36 19.91 -17.11
CA ASP A 67 13.35 20.95 -16.83
C ASP A 67 13.18 22.21 -17.71
N GLU A 68 12.68 22.05 -18.94
CA GLU A 68 12.41 23.19 -19.82
C GLU A 68 11.17 23.99 -19.37
N MET A 69 10.11 23.29 -18.92
CA MET A 69 8.85 23.90 -18.46
C MET A 69 9.00 24.55 -17.09
N ASP A 70 9.60 23.84 -16.13
CA ASP A 70 9.89 24.40 -14.81
C ASP A 70 10.87 25.58 -14.96
N GLY A 71 11.86 25.48 -15.85
CA GLY A 71 12.80 26.56 -16.16
C GLY A 71 12.13 27.84 -16.67
N ILE A 72 11.16 27.73 -17.59
CA ILE A 72 10.41 28.89 -18.11
C ILE A 72 9.59 29.55 -17.00
N VAL A 73 8.82 28.76 -16.24
CA VAL A 73 7.96 29.28 -15.17
C VAL A 73 8.79 29.88 -14.03
N ILE A 74 9.87 29.23 -13.63
CA ILE A 74 10.76 29.72 -12.58
C ILE A 74 11.51 30.97 -13.03
N ALA A 75 11.96 31.06 -14.29
CA ALA A 75 12.57 32.28 -14.82
C ALA A 75 11.59 33.46 -14.78
N GLU A 76 10.33 33.22 -15.14
CA GLU A 76 9.28 34.23 -15.11
C GLU A 76 8.91 34.66 -13.68
N LEU A 77 8.88 33.71 -12.74
CA LEU A 77 8.71 34.00 -11.30
C LEU A 77 9.91 34.76 -10.71
N LYS A 78 11.14 34.46 -11.15
CA LYS A 78 12.35 35.19 -10.77
C LYS A 78 12.32 36.64 -11.27
N GLU A 79 11.87 36.87 -12.50
CA GLU A 79 11.64 38.24 -13.00
C GLU A 79 10.62 38.98 -12.12
N ILE A 80 9.51 38.34 -11.74
CA ILE A 80 8.49 38.92 -10.85
C ILE A 80 9.08 39.31 -9.49
N ALA A 81 9.81 38.40 -8.86
CA ALA A 81 10.40 38.64 -7.55
C ALA A 81 11.49 39.72 -7.56
N SER A 82 12.28 39.78 -8.64
CA SER A 82 13.26 40.84 -8.86
C SER A 82 12.59 42.23 -9.03
N GLY A 83 11.42 42.28 -9.67
CA GLY A 83 10.59 43.50 -9.78
C GLY A 83 9.95 43.92 -8.45
N LEU A 84 9.74 42.97 -7.53
CA LEU A 84 9.15 43.16 -6.20
C LEU A 84 10.16 43.55 -5.10
N LYS A 85 11.45 43.67 -5.42
CA LYS A 85 12.55 43.85 -4.44
C LYS A 85 12.54 42.82 -3.31
N ILE A 86 12.06 41.62 -3.59
CA ILE A 86 12.19 40.47 -2.69
C ILE A 86 13.67 40.02 -2.80
N PRO A 87 14.40 39.80 -1.69
CA PRO A 87 15.79 39.34 -1.75
C PRO A 87 15.90 38.09 -2.63
N ASN A 88 16.85 38.09 -3.57
CA ASN A 88 17.10 36.97 -4.48
C ASN A 88 17.32 35.63 -3.74
N GLU A 89 17.71 35.68 -2.47
CA GLU A 89 17.91 34.55 -1.55
C GLU A 89 16.66 33.68 -1.32
N ILE A 90 15.45 34.14 -1.69
CA ILE A 90 14.22 33.34 -1.60
C ILE A 90 13.99 32.46 -2.84
N ILE A 91 14.67 32.73 -3.98
CA ILE A 91 14.56 31.94 -5.22
C ILE A 91 15.92 31.39 -5.70
N SER A 92 16.97 31.62 -4.92
CA SER A 92 18.22 30.88 -4.99
C SER A 92 18.33 30.02 -3.72
N SER A 93 18.03 28.73 -3.86
CA SER A 93 18.30 27.61 -2.94
C SER A 93 18.78 27.99 -1.53
N PRO A 94 18.03 27.69 -0.45
CA PRO A 94 18.60 27.66 0.88
C PRO A 94 19.48 26.41 1.01
N ILE A 95 20.71 26.49 0.51
CA ILE A 95 21.75 25.50 0.76
C ILE A 95 22.02 25.46 2.27
N ALA A 96 21.79 24.27 2.82
CA ALA A 96 22.48 23.70 3.97
C ALA A 96 22.51 24.51 5.29
N ALA A 97 21.59 24.17 6.19
CA ALA A 97 21.88 24.08 7.62
C ALA A 97 21.36 22.70 8.06
N ASN A 98 22.15 21.63 8.26
CA ASN A 98 23.46 21.53 8.89
C ASN A 98 24.29 20.41 8.23
N ARG A 99 25.47 20.74 7.70
CA ARG A 99 26.63 19.82 7.66
C ARG A 99 27.91 20.62 7.84
N THR A 100 28.27 20.84 9.10
CA THR A 100 29.67 21.09 9.47
C THR A 100 29.92 20.41 10.80
N ILE A 101 30.53 19.22 10.75
CA ILE A 101 31.48 18.82 11.79
C ILE A 101 32.75 18.45 11.02
N GLU A 102 33.74 19.32 11.18
CA GLU A 102 35.11 19.10 10.77
C GLU A 102 35.66 17.84 11.45
N GLN A 103 36.34 16.99 10.67
CA GLN A 103 37.56 16.36 11.14
C GLN A 103 38.56 16.38 10.00
N ASN A 104 39.51 17.29 10.13
CA ASN A 104 40.81 17.20 9.49
C ASN A 104 41.41 15.83 9.83
N ASP A 105 41.77 15.06 8.82
CA ASP A 105 43.13 14.52 8.78
C ASP A 105 43.61 14.38 7.33
N ARG A 106 44.84 14.86 7.17
CA ARG A 106 45.74 14.76 6.01
C ARG A 106 46.00 13.26 5.74
N ASP A 107 46.37 12.76 4.57
CA ASP A 107 47.28 13.30 3.59
C ASP A 107 47.19 12.44 2.30
N MET A 108 47.49 13.07 1.16
CA MET A 108 48.07 12.53 -0.09
C MET A 108 47.59 11.22 -0.74
N GLY A 109 47.20 11.34 -2.02
CA GLY A 109 47.44 10.27 -3.00
C GLY A 109 46.50 10.25 -4.20
N ALA A 110 46.78 11.10 -5.18
CA ALA A 110 46.08 11.11 -6.47
C ALA A 110 46.38 9.86 -7.32
N MET A 111 45.50 9.68 -8.32
CA MET A 111 45.77 9.19 -9.68
C MET A 111 45.47 7.72 -10.08
N PHE A 112 44.48 7.66 -10.99
CA PHE A 112 44.46 6.99 -12.31
C PHE A 112 44.16 5.49 -12.47
N TYR A 113 43.26 5.28 -13.45
CA TYR A 113 43.07 4.12 -14.32
C TYR A 113 44.37 3.40 -14.73
N ALA A 114 44.37 2.06 -14.68
CA ALA A 114 44.77 1.22 -15.81
C ALA A 114 44.47 -0.27 -15.55
N SER A 115 43.85 -0.86 -16.57
CA SER A 115 43.82 -2.28 -16.94
C SER A 115 45.16 -3.01 -16.81
N HIS A 116 45.13 -4.30 -16.46
CA HIS A 116 45.77 -5.37 -17.24
C HIS A 116 45.20 -6.75 -16.90
N ASP A 117 44.77 -7.45 -17.95
CA ASP A 117 44.62 -8.90 -18.03
C ASP A 117 45.94 -9.63 -17.72
N ILE A 118 45.86 -10.83 -17.13
CA ILE A 118 46.48 -12.09 -17.59
C ILE A 118 45.88 -13.23 -16.75
N ASN A 119 45.16 -14.11 -17.44
CA ASN A 119 44.75 -15.47 -17.05
C ASN A 119 45.90 -16.47 -17.40
N PRO A 120 45.85 -17.80 -17.14
CA PRO A 120 45.07 -18.61 -16.19
C PRO A 120 45.86 -19.83 -15.56
N ILE A 121 45.11 -20.75 -14.93
CA ILE A 121 45.28 -22.23 -14.74
C ILE A 121 46.05 -22.82 -13.52
N PRO A 122 45.79 -24.10 -13.11
CA PRO A 122 45.04 -24.44 -11.89
C PRO A 122 45.74 -25.54 -11.03
N THR A 123 45.15 -26.01 -9.93
CA THR A 123 44.97 -27.45 -9.57
C THR A 123 44.56 -27.62 -8.10
N SER A 124 43.52 -28.43 -7.91
CA SER A 124 42.98 -28.99 -6.66
C SER A 124 43.76 -30.27 -6.25
N PRO A 125 43.31 -31.20 -5.36
CA PRO A 125 42.39 -31.16 -4.20
C PRO A 125 42.98 -31.92 -2.96
N SER A 126 42.11 -32.22 -1.98
CA SER A 126 42.18 -33.33 -0.99
C SER A 126 42.87 -33.01 0.35
N SER A 127 42.47 -33.53 1.51
CA SER A 127 41.45 -34.51 1.90
C SER A 127 41.39 -34.58 3.44
N GLU A 128 40.21 -34.92 3.94
CA GLU A 128 39.97 -35.84 5.06
C GLU A 128 40.38 -35.52 6.52
N ALA A 129 39.32 -35.61 7.34
CA ALA A 129 39.20 -36.50 8.49
C ALA A 129 39.75 -36.07 9.86
N ALA A 130 38.81 -35.57 10.66
CA ALA A 130 38.19 -36.31 11.76
C ALA A 130 38.74 -36.21 13.19
N LEU A 131 37.75 -36.31 14.09
CA LEU A 131 37.73 -36.87 15.44
C LEU A 131 37.95 -35.96 16.66
N THR A 132 36.88 -35.99 17.47
CA THR A 132 36.83 -36.18 18.94
C THR A 132 37.12 -34.96 19.82
N SER A 133 36.09 -34.42 20.47
CA SER A 133 35.57 -34.84 21.79
C SER A 133 36.36 -34.20 22.93
N ASN A 134 35.71 -33.37 23.73
CA ASN A 134 35.46 -33.68 25.14
C ASN A 134 34.54 -32.63 25.78
N ALA A 135 33.49 -33.15 26.40
CA ALA A 135 32.57 -32.45 27.29
C ALA A 135 33.17 -32.31 28.69
N VAL A 136 32.79 -31.24 29.42
CA VAL A 136 32.56 -31.18 30.89
C VAL A 136 31.60 -30.00 31.12
N GLN A 137 30.29 -30.19 31.27
CA GLN A 137 29.51 -30.44 32.50
C GLN A 137 29.58 -29.37 33.63
N TYR A 138 28.45 -28.65 33.75
CA TYR A 138 27.66 -28.25 34.94
C TYR A 138 28.33 -27.90 36.27
N LEU A 139 27.83 -26.82 36.90
CA LEU A 139 27.29 -26.84 38.26
C LEU A 139 26.38 -25.62 38.55
N ASN A 140 25.19 -25.91 39.09
CA ASN A 140 24.24 -24.98 39.72
C ASN A 140 24.73 -24.56 41.11
N THR A 141 24.25 -23.41 41.61
CA THR A 141 23.87 -23.27 43.02
C THR A 141 22.91 -22.09 43.23
N GLU A 142 21.84 -22.37 43.95
CA GLU A 142 20.87 -21.44 44.56
C GLU A 142 21.52 -20.73 45.76
N ASP A 143 21.09 -19.51 46.12
CA ASP A 143 20.22 -19.24 47.29
C ASP A 143 20.16 -17.72 47.63
N SER A 144 19.23 -17.43 48.52
CA SER A 144 18.39 -16.26 48.78
C SER A 144 18.93 -15.06 49.62
N SER A 145 18.23 -13.93 49.42
CA SER A 145 17.76 -12.91 50.41
C SER A 145 18.74 -11.95 51.12
N ILE A 146 18.37 -10.65 51.14
CA ILE A 146 18.23 -9.73 52.30
C ILE A 146 17.88 -8.32 51.78
N MET A 147 16.77 -7.74 52.30
CA MET A 147 16.48 -6.29 52.22
C MET A 147 17.19 -5.55 53.36
N PRO A 148 17.24 -4.20 53.31
CA PRO A 148 16.62 -3.49 54.42
C PRO A 148 15.67 -2.37 53.99
N VAL A 149 14.62 -2.24 54.80
CA VAL A 149 13.67 -1.14 54.91
C VAL A 149 14.31 -0.01 55.72
N VAL A 150 14.20 1.25 55.26
CA VAL A 150 14.13 2.43 56.14
C VAL A 150 13.02 3.35 55.62
N ASN A 151 12.08 3.64 56.51
CA ASN A 151 10.93 4.51 56.32
C ASN A 151 11.11 5.73 57.23
N VAL A 152 11.12 6.96 56.69
CA VAL A 152 10.84 8.20 57.44
C VAL A 152 10.26 9.28 56.50
N ASN A 153 8.95 9.54 56.65
CA ASN A 153 8.21 10.82 56.63
C ASN A 153 8.60 11.99 55.68
N SER A 154 7.61 12.39 54.85
CA SER A 154 7.26 13.70 54.24
C SER A 154 7.94 14.99 54.75
N PRO A 155 8.04 16.09 53.94
CA PRO A 155 6.95 16.63 53.08
C PRO A 155 7.34 17.16 51.68
N VAL A 156 6.27 17.48 50.93
CA VAL A 156 6.16 18.17 49.63
C VAL A 156 7.17 19.29 49.42
N GLU A 157 7.81 19.32 48.25
CA GLU A 157 8.25 20.55 47.56
C GLU A 157 8.35 20.29 46.04
N ASP A 158 7.62 21.12 45.28
CA ASP A 158 7.65 21.21 43.81
C ASP A 158 9.05 21.54 43.31
N ILE A 159 9.60 20.74 42.40
CA ILE A 159 10.71 21.15 41.54
C ILE A 159 10.47 20.60 40.12
N ASP A 160 9.86 21.47 39.30
CA ASP A 160 10.06 21.49 37.85
C ASP A 160 11.56 21.48 37.54
N ASN A 161 12.03 20.44 36.84
CA ASN A 161 13.31 20.49 36.15
C ASN A 161 13.12 20.01 34.71
N PHE A 162 12.63 20.95 33.90
CA PHE A 162 12.88 20.96 32.46
C PHE A 162 14.39 20.92 32.23
N ILE A 163 14.87 19.86 31.56
CA ILE A 163 16.17 19.89 30.89
C ILE A 163 15.98 20.77 29.64
N PRO A 164 16.75 21.85 29.44
CA PRO A 164 16.55 22.74 28.31
C PRO A 164 16.93 22.01 27.03
N VAL A 165 15.93 21.68 26.22
CA VAL A 165 16.13 21.50 24.79
C VAL A 165 16.62 22.86 24.29
N HIS A 166 17.88 22.92 23.85
CA HIS A 166 18.35 24.05 23.06
C HIS A 166 17.56 24.01 21.74
N GLU A 167 16.37 24.61 21.74
CA GLU A 167 15.75 25.14 20.53
C GLU A 167 16.72 26.20 19.99
N GLN A 168 17.52 25.84 19.00
CA GLN A 168 17.90 26.84 18.02
C GLN A 168 16.66 27.16 17.22
N LYS A 169 15.87 28.12 17.73
CA LYS A 169 14.97 28.91 16.91
C LYS A 169 15.84 29.60 15.87
N MET A 170 15.84 29.10 14.65
CA MET A 170 16.07 29.97 13.51
C MET A 170 14.80 30.81 13.37
N ASP A 171 14.84 32.02 13.90
CA ASP A 171 13.79 33.03 13.72
C ASP A 171 13.73 33.39 12.23
N VAL A 172 12.88 32.67 11.48
CA VAL A 172 12.44 33.11 10.13
C VAL A 172 11.54 34.36 10.24
N GLU A 173 11.19 34.78 11.46
CA GLU A 173 10.45 36.02 11.72
C GLU A 173 11.22 37.28 11.31
N GLU A 174 12.56 37.28 11.26
CA GLU A 174 13.32 38.52 10.99
C GLU A 174 13.47 38.92 9.50
N VAL A 175 13.07 38.08 8.54
CA VAL A 175 13.26 38.39 7.10
C VAL A 175 12.02 39.03 6.42
N PHE A 176 10.85 39.01 7.06
CA PHE A 176 9.63 39.59 6.50
C PHE A 176 9.18 40.82 7.30
N LYS A 177 9.89 41.94 7.15
CA LYS A 177 9.31 43.23 7.53
C LYS A 177 8.10 43.52 6.64
N ASP A 178 6.95 43.70 7.27
CA ASP A 178 5.60 43.90 6.70
C ASP A 178 5.41 45.10 5.74
N ASP A 179 6.47 45.86 5.41
CA ASP A 179 6.33 47.22 4.86
C ASP A 179 6.75 47.42 3.40
N LEU A 180 6.90 46.38 2.56
CA LEU A 180 7.31 46.57 1.15
C LEU A 180 6.50 45.84 0.07
N VAL A 181 5.37 45.20 0.38
CA VAL A 181 4.47 44.62 -0.64
C VAL A 181 3.22 45.50 -0.81
N GLN A 182 3.38 46.69 -1.40
CA GLN A 182 2.22 47.43 -1.91
C GLN A 182 2.27 47.54 -3.44
N ASN A 183 1.24 46.97 -4.06
CA ASN A 183 0.78 47.16 -5.45
C ASN A 183 1.57 46.51 -6.60
N TYR A 184 1.93 45.23 -6.50
CA TYR A 184 2.22 44.43 -7.69
C TYR A 184 1.18 43.33 -7.86
N ASP A 185 0.38 43.42 -8.92
CA ASP A 185 -0.60 42.41 -9.27
C ASP A 185 0.08 41.27 -10.04
N VAL A 186 0.61 40.31 -9.28
CA VAL A 186 1.26 39.09 -9.78
C VAL A 186 0.34 38.38 -10.80
N LEU A 187 -0.97 38.36 -10.55
CA LEU A 187 -1.92 37.71 -11.46
C LEU A 187 -2.06 38.44 -12.79
N LYS A 188 -2.04 39.78 -12.79
CA LYS A 188 -2.09 40.57 -14.02
C LYS A 188 -0.84 40.35 -14.86
N TYR A 189 0.35 40.36 -14.24
CA TYR A 189 1.60 40.07 -14.93
C TYR A 189 1.62 38.65 -15.54
N LEU A 190 1.23 37.63 -14.75
CA LEU A 190 1.19 36.24 -15.20
C LEU A 190 0.20 36.05 -16.37
N LYS A 191 -0.94 36.75 -16.38
CA LYS A 191 -1.91 36.72 -17.49
C LYS A 191 -1.39 37.39 -18.76
N GLU A 192 -0.64 38.48 -18.65
CA GLU A 192 -0.15 39.27 -19.79
C GLU A 192 0.99 38.58 -20.54
N LYS A 193 1.89 37.87 -19.85
CA LYS A 193 2.98 37.11 -20.48
C LYS A 193 2.64 35.65 -20.80
N HIS A 194 1.49 35.15 -20.36
CA HIS A 194 1.06 33.76 -20.57
C HIS A 194 0.91 33.41 -22.07
N ARG A 195 2.01 33.01 -22.72
CA ARG A 195 2.01 32.34 -24.01
C ARG A 195 1.64 30.87 -23.83
N THR A 196 0.45 30.63 -23.29
CA THR A 196 -0.06 29.29 -22.91
C THR A 196 -0.08 28.31 -24.08
N SER A 197 -0.21 28.81 -25.31
CA SER A 197 -0.17 28.03 -26.56
C SER A 197 1.25 27.63 -27.00
N GLU A 198 2.27 28.47 -26.76
CA GLU A 198 3.67 28.19 -27.17
C GLU A 198 4.39 27.23 -26.20
N ALA A 199 4.02 27.27 -24.91
CA ALA A 199 4.61 26.42 -23.88
C ALA A 199 3.89 25.07 -23.69
N GLY A 200 2.86 24.76 -24.50
CA GLY A 200 2.23 23.43 -24.52
C GLY A 200 1.36 23.11 -23.30
N PHE A 201 0.74 24.11 -22.67
CA PHE A 201 -0.09 23.92 -21.46
C PHE A 201 -1.45 23.24 -21.71
N ASN A 202 -1.97 23.26 -22.94
CA ASN A 202 -3.18 22.51 -23.33
C ASN A 202 -2.80 21.10 -23.82
N ARG A 203 -2.50 20.18 -22.90
CA ARG A 203 -2.20 18.77 -23.21
C ARG A 203 -3.13 17.82 -22.46
N ASP A 204 -3.46 16.72 -23.13
CA ASP A 204 -3.98 15.53 -22.48
C ASP A 204 -2.82 14.90 -21.68
N TRP A 205 -3.11 14.35 -20.51
CA TRP A 205 -2.13 13.70 -19.63
C TRP A 205 -2.56 12.25 -19.34
N LEU A 206 -1.60 11.33 -19.42
CA LEU A 206 -1.76 9.95 -19.00
C LEU A 206 -0.84 9.65 -17.82
N TYR A 207 -1.40 9.11 -16.75
CA TYR A 207 -0.68 8.60 -15.60
C TYR A 207 -0.79 7.08 -15.56
N PHE A 208 0.37 6.44 -15.44
CA PHE A 208 0.49 5.00 -15.48
C PHE A 208 1.07 4.54 -14.15
N PHE A 209 0.26 3.84 -13.36
CA PHE A 209 0.62 3.36 -12.04
C PHE A 209 0.86 1.85 -12.10
N ASP A 210 2.12 1.44 -11.99
CA ASP A 210 2.50 0.04 -11.79
C ASP A 210 2.76 -0.17 -10.30
N SER A 211 2.05 -1.09 -9.66
CA SER A 211 2.28 -1.45 -8.26
C SER A 211 3.35 -2.52 -8.06
N GLY A 212 4.00 -2.98 -9.14
CA GLY A 212 4.74 -4.21 -9.13
C GLY A 212 3.83 -5.44 -9.12
N GLY A 213 4.43 -6.62 -9.28
CA GLY A 213 3.70 -7.90 -9.27
C GLY A 213 3.89 -8.74 -8.02
N GLN A 214 4.69 -8.26 -7.06
CA GLN A 214 4.91 -8.95 -5.80
C GLN A 214 3.73 -8.71 -4.86
N ILE A 215 3.26 -9.77 -4.22
CA ILE A 215 2.07 -9.74 -3.34
C ILE A 215 2.22 -8.71 -2.22
N GLN A 216 3.43 -8.47 -1.72
CA GLN A 216 3.69 -7.52 -0.62
C GLN A 216 3.35 -6.09 -1.04
N PHE A 217 3.72 -5.68 -2.27
CA PHE A 217 3.32 -4.38 -2.80
C PHE A 217 1.83 -4.32 -3.11
N GLN A 218 1.25 -5.42 -3.62
CA GLN A 218 -0.18 -5.49 -3.85
C GLN A 218 -0.97 -5.33 -2.54
N LYS A 219 -0.51 -5.92 -1.42
CA LYS A 219 -1.11 -5.75 -0.10
C LYS A 219 -0.96 -4.33 0.46
N LEU A 220 -0.08 -3.49 -0.09
CA LEU A 220 0.06 -2.08 0.24
C LEU A 220 -0.78 -1.15 -0.66
N LEU A 221 -1.50 -1.70 -1.65
CA LEU A 221 -2.34 -0.92 -2.55
C LEU A 221 -3.35 -0.05 -1.80
N LEU A 222 -4.02 -0.56 -0.76
CA LEU A 222 -4.96 0.23 0.04
C LEU A 222 -4.38 1.50 0.65
N ALA A 223 -3.05 1.59 0.84
CA ALA A 223 -2.42 2.77 1.38
C ALA A 223 -2.04 3.81 0.31
N PHE A 224 -1.69 3.37 -0.89
CA PHE A 224 -1.02 4.21 -1.90
C PHE A 224 -1.72 4.25 -3.26
N MET A 225 -2.81 3.50 -3.46
CA MET A 225 -3.47 3.40 -4.75
C MET A 225 -4.01 4.77 -5.21
N PRO A 226 -3.75 5.15 -6.48
CA PRO A 226 -4.37 6.31 -7.07
C PRO A 226 -5.84 6.11 -7.35
N CYS A 227 -6.45 7.26 -7.53
CA CYS A 227 -7.68 7.46 -8.25
C CYS A 227 -7.57 6.96 -9.71
N SER A 228 -7.93 5.71 -10.01
CA SER A 228 -7.91 5.17 -11.38
C SER A 228 -9.22 5.38 -12.13
N SER A 229 -9.12 5.66 -13.42
CA SER A 229 -10.23 5.59 -14.37
C SER A 229 -10.16 4.34 -15.25
N VAL A 230 -8.96 3.75 -15.40
CA VAL A 230 -8.71 2.56 -16.21
C VAL A 230 -7.87 1.55 -15.44
N LEU A 231 -8.26 0.29 -15.49
CA LEU A 231 -7.44 -0.85 -15.08
C LEU A 231 -6.91 -1.56 -16.32
N VAL A 232 -5.59 -1.62 -16.45
CA VAL A 232 -4.89 -2.42 -17.46
C VAL A 232 -4.49 -3.75 -16.82
N LEU A 233 -5.24 -4.80 -17.14
CA LEU A 233 -5.03 -6.15 -16.59
C LEU A 233 -4.12 -6.94 -17.53
N VAL A 234 -2.90 -7.26 -17.10
CA VAL A 234 -1.94 -8.02 -17.89
C VAL A 234 -1.95 -9.48 -17.44
N VAL A 235 -2.10 -10.40 -18.39
CA VAL A 235 -2.12 -11.84 -18.16
C VAL A 235 -1.07 -12.55 -19.01
N ASN A 236 -0.42 -13.56 -18.44
CA ASN A 236 0.52 -14.41 -19.16
C ASN A 236 -0.29 -15.48 -19.92
N LEU A 237 -0.25 -15.44 -21.25
CA LEU A 237 -0.97 -16.42 -22.06
C LEU A 237 -0.41 -17.84 -21.88
N ALA A 238 0.88 -17.96 -21.59
CA ALA A 238 1.59 -19.23 -21.45
C ALA A 238 1.56 -19.84 -20.04
N LYS A 239 0.68 -19.36 -19.16
CA LYS A 239 0.51 -19.85 -17.78
C LYS A 239 -0.97 -19.97 -17.41
N ASP A 240 -1.36 -20.99 -16.66
CA ASP A 240 -2.75 -21.20 -16.29
C ASP A 240 -3.16 -20.23 -15.18
N LEU A 241 -4.38 -19.70 -15.23
CA LEU A 241 -4.87 -18.82 -14.15
C LEU A 241 -4.98 -19.56 -12.80
N ASN A 242 -5.12 -20.88 -12.81
CA ASN A 242 -5.18 -21.68 -11.60
C ASN A 242 -3.80 -22.00 -10.99
N ASP A 243 -2.70 -21.65 -11.68
CA ASP A 243 -1.35 -21.83 -11.16
C ASP A 243 -1.03 -20.79 -10.08
N LYS A 244 -0.08 -21.12 -9.21
CA LYS A 244 0.49 -20.18 -8.24
C LYS A 244 1.13 -19.00 -8.98
N SER A 245 0.81 -17.77 -8.56
CA SER A 245 1.38 -16.55 -9.10
C SER A 245 2.89 -16.49 -8.85
N SER A 246 3.62 -15.84 -9.76
CA SER A 246 5.07 -15.75 -9.63
C SER A 246 5.48 -14.88 -8.44
N THR A 247 6.46 -15.35 -7.67
CA THR A 247 7.06 -14.65 -6.53
C THR A 247 8.45 -14.11 -6.86
N SER A 248 8.88 -14.26 -8.10
CA SER A 248 10.24 -13.92 -8.52
C SER A 248 10.40 -12.44 -8.84
N MET A 249 11.50 -11.86 -8.35
CA MET A 249 11.87 -10.46 -8.49
C MET A 249 13.20 -10.37 -9.23
N LYS A 250 13.20 -9.77 -10.42
CA LYS A 250 14.43 -9.52 -11.19
C LYS A 250 15.02 -8.16 -10.76
N LEU A 251 16.20 -8.19 -10.17
CA LEU A 251 17.06 -7.04 -9.89
C LEU A 251 18.15 -6.95 -10.98
N PRO A 252 18.89 -5.82 -11.08
CA PRO A 252 19.92 -5.65 -12.13
C PRO A 252 20.91 -6.83 -12.22
N ASP A 253 21.35 -7.35 -11.06
CA ASP A 253 22.40 -8.37 -11.01
C ASP A 253 21.92 -9.75 -10.55
N ILE A 254 20.68 -9.87 -10.07
CA ILE A 254 20.19 -11.10 -9.43
C ILE A 254 18.68 -11.28 -9.59
N THR A 255 18.22 -12.54 -9.66
CA THR A 255 16.81 -12.88 -9.50
C THR A 255 16.60 -13.45 -8.10
N ILE A 256 15.67 -12.86 -7.35
CA ILE A 256 15.31 -13.32 -6.00
C ILE A 256 13.96 -14.01 -6.06
N ASN A 257 13.84 -15.19 -5.44
CA ASN A 257 12.57 -15.89 -5.28
C ASN A 257 12.10 -15.72 -3.83
N PHE A 258 10.96 -15.05 -3.67
CA PHE A 258 10.56 -14.52 -2.37
C PHE A 258 9.90 -15.54 -1.44
N ASN A 259 9.13 -16.49 -1.97
CA ASN A 259 8.31 -17.41 -1.17
C ASN A 259 8.21 -18.81 -1.78
N GLU A 260 8.06 -19.80 -0.91
CA GLU A 260 7.63 -21.17 -1.25
C GLU A 260 6.14 -21.23 -1.64
N TYR A 261 5.32 -20.31 -1.11
CA TYR A 261 3.88 -20.23 -1.36
C TYR A 261 3.44 -18.88 -1.91
N SER A 262 2.45 -18.91 -2.80
CA SER A 262 1.82 -17.75 -3.42
C SER A 262 0.34 -18.02 -3.65
N LEU A 263 -0.44 -16.97 -3.88
CA LEU A 263 -1.84 -17.07 -4.31
C LEU A 263 -1.92 -17.65 -5.73
N LYS A 264 -3.05 -18.26 -6.11
CA LYS A 264 -3.30 -18.53 -7.53
C LYS A 264 -3.39 -17.23 -8.30
N VAL A 265 -3.06 -17.24 -9.59
CA VAL A 265 -3.20 -16.05 -10.44
C VAL A 265 -4.66 -15.58 -10.43
N ASP A 266 -5.62 -16.50 -10.56
CA ASP A 266 -7.07 -16.25 -10.48
C ASP A 266 -7.45 -15.49 -9.20
N ASP A 267 -7.09 -16.03 -8.03
CA ASP A 267 -7.39 -15.44 -6.72
C ASP A 267 -6.77 -14.04 -6.59
N MET A 268 -5.51 -13.89 -6.97
CA MET A 268 -4.81 -12.60 -6.91
C MET A 268 -5.49 -11.56 -7.83
N LEU A 269 -5.84 -11.92 -9.08
CA LEU A 269 -6.51 -10.99 -9.99
C LEU A 269 -7.88 -10.57 -9.44
N ARG A 270 -8.66 -11.51 -8.91
CA ARG A 270 -9.95 -11.24 -8.26
C ARG A 270 -9.83 -10.24 -7.11
N GLN A 271 -8.89 -10.45 -6.19
CA GLN A 271 -8.67 -9.54 -5.06
C GLN A 271 -8.16 -8.16 -5.51
N VAL A 272 -7.32 -8.09 -6.54
CA VAL A 272 -6.82 -6.83 -7.12
C VAL A 272 -7.93 -6.06 -7.83
N ILE A 273 -8.74 -6.72 -8.65
CA ILE A 273 -9.90 -6.12 -9.31
C ILE A 273 -10.88 -5.56 -8.27
N SER A 274 -11.16 -6.34 -7.22
CA SER A 274 -12.01 -5.93 -6.10
C SER A 274 -11.54 -4.61 -5.49
N VAL A 275 -10.26 -4.52 -5.07
CA VAL A 275 -9.74 -3.29 -4.45
C VAL A 275 -9.69 -2.10 -5.40
N VAL A 276 -9.34 -2.30 -6.69
CA VAL A 276 -9.28 -1.20 -7.67
C VAL A 276 -10.67 -0.67 -8.00
N ASN A 277 -11.65 -1.56 -8.15
CA ASN A 277 -13.05 -1.18 -8.38
C ASN A 277 -13.59 -0.36 -7.21
N SER A 278 -13.38 -0.81 -5.98
CA SER A 278 -13.84 -0.07 -4.79
C SER A 278 -13.12 1.27 -4.61
N ASN A 279 -11.80 1.33 -4.83
CA ASN A 279 -11.07 2.59 -4.77
C ASN A 279 -11.58 3.61 -5.81
N THR A 280 -11.87 3.13 -7.03
CA THR A 280 -12.44 3.96 -8.10
C THR A 280 -13.79 4.55 -7.70
N LYS A 281 -14.68 3.75 -7.09
CA LYS A 281 -15.97 4.23 -6.56
C LYS A 281 -15.79 5.25 -5.44
N GLN A 282 -14.95 4.93 -4.45
CA GLN A 282 -14.64 5.83 -3.34
C GLN A 282 -14.17 7.19 -3.85
N PHE A 283 -13.23 7.19 -4.80
CA PHE A 283 -12.74 8.43 -5.37
C PHE A 283 -13.85 9.22 -6.06
N ARG A 284 -14.68 8.57 -6.88
CA ARG A 284 -15.81 9.22 -7.56
C ARG A 284 -16.76 9.90 -6.58
N SER A 285 -17.05 9.25 -5.45
CA SER A 285 -17.87 9.84 -4.39
C SER A 285 -17.20 11.06 -3.73
N ILE A 286 -15.88 11.01 -3.48
CA ILE A 286 -15.13 12.13 -2.90
C ILE A 286 -15.12 13.36 -3.83
N ILE A 287 -15.04 13.15 -5.14
CA ILE A 287 -15.01 14.24 -6.12
C ILE A 287 -16.39 14.70 -6.59
N GLU A 288 -17.46 14.00 -6.20
CA GLU A 288 -18.82 14.37 -6.56
C GLU A 288 -19.13 15.78 -6.05
N GLY A 289 -19.55 16.66 -6.97
CA GLY A 289 -19.83 18.08 -6.64
C GLY A 289 -18.60 18.98 -6.50
N GLN A 290 -17.37 18.49 -6.73
CA GLN A 290 -16.18 19.35 -6.78
C GLN A 290 -16.22 20.27 -8.01
N GLN A 291 -16.23 21.59 -7.79
CA GLN A 291 -16.35 22.59 -8.86
C GLN A 291 -15.22 22.51 -9.91
N HIS A 292 -14.04 22.02 -9.50
CA HIS A 292 -12.82 22.00 -10.29
C HIS A 292 -12.56 20.67 -11.00
N ILE A 293 -13.40 19.65 -10.83
CA ILE A 293 -13.19 18.31 -11.39
C ILE A 293 -14.48 17.85 -12.05
N LYS A 294 -14.41 17.51 -13.33
CA LYS A 294 -15.50 16.86 -14.06
C LYS A 294 -15.09 15.43 -14.37
N ALA A 295 -15.87 14.49 -13.84
CA ALA A 295 -15.69 13.07 -14.11
C ALA A 295 -15.96 12.75 -15.59
N PRO A 296 -15.34 11.70 -16.15
CA PRO A 296 -15.70 11.19 -17.46
C PRO A 296 -17.18 10.77 -17.47
N LYS A 297 -17.82 10.83 -18.64
CA LYS A 297 -19.24 10.42 -18.81
C LYS A 297 -19.49 8.98 -18.38
N ASN A 298 -18.46 8.14 -18.43
CA ASN A 298 -18.55 6.75 -18.05
C ASN A 298 -18.31 6.60 -16.55
N GLU A 299 -19.35 6.15 -15.85
CA GLU A 299 -19.35 5.94 -14.40
C GLU A 299 -18.81 4.55 -14.00
N LYS A 300 -18.38 3.71 -14.95
CA LYS A 300 -17.82 2.38 -14.67
C LYS A 300 -16.30 2.40 -14.72
N LEU A 301 -15.65 1.51 -13.95
CA LEU A 301 -14.23 1.24 -14.12
C LEU A 301 -14.03 0.59 -15.49
N GLN A 302 -13.23 1.21 -16.36
CA GLN A 302 -12.87 0.59 -17.62
C GLN A 302 -11.75 -0.44 -17.40
N VAL A 303 -11.91 -1.63 -17.93
CA VAL A 303 -10.91 -2.69 -17.85
C VAL A 303 -10.44 -3.05 -19.25
N ILE A 304 -9.13 -2.98 -19.45
CA ILE A 304 -8.43 -3.40 -20.66
C ILE A 304 -7.60 -4.62 -20.31
N THR A 305 -7.84 -5.75 -20.96
CA THR A 305 -7.08 -6.98 -20.71
C THR A 305 -6.06 -7.21 -21.82
N ILE A 306 -4.81 -7.45 -21.43
CA ILE A 306 -3.68 -7.62 -22.34
C ILE A 306 -3.05 -8.98 -22.10
N GLY A 307 -2.90 -9.76 -23.17
CA GLY A 307 -2.21 -11.04 -23.17
C GLY A 307 -0.77 -10.89 -23.63
N THR A 308 0.18 -11.34 -22.83
CA THR A 308 1.61 -11.38 -23.18
C THR A 308 2.11 -12.81 -23.35
N HIS A 309 3.36 -12.97 -23.82
CA HIS A 309 4.02 -14.27 -24.00
C HIS A 309 3.30 -15.20 -24.99
N SER A 310 2.65 -14.64 -26.01
CA SER A 310 1.99 -15.42 -27.08
C SER A 310 2.98 -16.28 -27.85
N ASP A 311 4.23 -15.85 -27.95
CA ASP A 311 5.33 -16.60 -28.55
C ASP A 311 5.65 -17.89 -27.77
N ILE A 312 5.60 -17.85 -26.44
CA ILE A 312 5.78 -19.02 -25.58
C ILE A 312 4.54 -19.91 -25.64
N TYR A 313 3.34 -19.32 -25.59
CA TYR A 313 2.08 -20.05 -25.66
C TYR A 313 2.00 -20.94 -26.91
N LYS A 314 2.36 -20.39 -28.08
CA LYS A 314 2.35 -21.10 -29.36
C LYS A 314 3.33 -22.28 -29.45
N GLN A 315 4.31 -22.36 -28.55
CA GLN A 315 5.36 -23.40 -28.55
C GLN A 315 5.10 -24.53 -27.54
N LYS A 316 4.15 -24.35 -26.62
CA LYS A 316 3.89 -25.29 -25.53
C LYS A 316 2.54 -25.98 -25.72
N THR A 317 2.47 -27.25 -25.36
CA THR A 317 1.22 -28.03 -25.30
C THR A 317 0.78 -28.21 -23.85
N GLY A 318 -0.52 -28.42 -23.62
CA GLY A 318 -1.07 -28.65 -22.27
C GLY A 318 -1.21 -27.39 -21.40
N ILE A 319 -1.20 -26.21 -22.00
CA ILE A 319 -1.53 -24.94 -21.35
C ILE A 319 -3.03 -24.70 -21.47
N GLU A 320 -3.61 -24.00 -20.49
CA GLU A 320 -4.97 -23.47 -20.52
C GLU A 320 -5.29 -22.84 -21.88
N ASP A 321 -6.38 -23.33 -22.47
CA ASP A 321 -6.90 -22.81 -23.73
C ASP A 321 -7.30 -21.33 -23.60
N ILE A 322 -7.04 -20.54 -24.64
CA ILE A 322 -7.28 -19.10 -24.59
C ILE A 322 -8.76 -18.76 -24.40
N GLN A 323 -9.69 -19.58 -24.91
CA GLN A 323 -11.13 -19.38 -24.71
C GLN A 323 -11.56 -19.72 -23.28
N ILE A 324 -10.95 -20.74 -22.67
CA ILE A 324 -11.16 -21.03 -21.24
C ILE A 324 -10.68 -19.85 -20.39
N LYS A 325 -9.48 -19.34 -20.68
CA LYS A 325 -8.90 -18.17 -20.00
C LYS A 325 -9.79 -16.93 -20.16
N ARG A 326 -10.29 -16.67 -21.36
CA ARG A 326 -11.25 -15.59 -21.64
C ARG A 326 -12.55 -15.79 -20.83
N GLY A 327 -13.09 -16.99 -20.78
CA GLY A 327 -14.29 -17.30 -19.98
C GLY A 327 -14.09 -17.00 -18.49
N LYS A 328 -12.93 -17.37 -17.92
CA LYS A 328 -12.57 -17.05 -16.54
C LYS A 328 -12.42 -15.54 -16.30
N LEU A 329 -11.74 -14.83 -17.20
CA LEU A 329 -11.59 -13.38 -17.08
C LEU A 329 -12.94 -12.65 -17.23
N LYS A 330 -13.80 -13.13 -18.14
CA LYS A 330 -15.16 -12.59 -18.30
C LYS A 330 -15.97 -12.74 -17.02
N SER A 331 -15.88 -13.90 -16.34
CA SER A 331 -16.57 -14.11 -15.06
C SER A 331 -16.00 -13.26 -13.93
N MET A 332 -14.68 -13.03 -13.88
CA MET A 332 -14.06 -12.11 -12.90
C MET A 332 -14.50 -10.65 -13.09
N LEU A 333 -14.74 -10.24 -14.33
CA LEU A 333 -15.06 -8.87 -14.71
C LEU A 333 -16.58 -8.62 -14.82
N GLN A 334 -17.39 -9.63 -14.49
CA GLN A 334 -18.84 -9.54 -14.49
C GLN A 334 -19.34 -8.75 -13.27
N SER A 335 -19.26 -7.42 -13.37
CA SER A 335 -19.77 -6.50 -12.35
C SER A 335 -20.49 -5.33 -13.01
N GLU A 336 -21.59 -4.86 -12.42
CA GLU A 336 -22.30 -3.69 -12.92
C GLU A 336 -21.44 -2.42 -12.91
N SER A 337 -20.43 -2.37 -12.03
CA SER A 337 -19.51 -1.26 -11.86
C SER A 337 -18.29 -1.31 -12.77
N ILE A 338 -18.13 -2.40 -13.52
CA ILE A 338 -17.03 -2.62 -14.46
C ILE A 338 -17.58 -2.58 -15.89
N GLN A 339 -16.79 -2.01 -16.79
CA GLN A 339 -16.99 -2.17 -18.21
C GLN A 339 -15.68 -2.61 -18.86
N ILE A 340 -15.78 -3.69 -19.61
CA ILE A 340 -14.70 -4.18 -20.44
C ILE A 340 -14.65 -3.31 -21.69
N VAL A 341 -13.46 -2.81 -22.01
CA VAL A 341 -13.26 -2.04 -23.23
C VAL A 341 -13.22 -2.99 -24.44
N TYR A 342 -13.70 -2.55 -25.61
CA TYR A 342 -13.65 -3.26 -26.91
C TYR A 342 -14.62 -4.44 -27.08
N THR A 343 -15.89 -4.23 -26.82
CA THR A 343 -16.91 -5.29 -26.88
C THR A 343 -17.26 -5.72 -28.32
N ASP A 344 -16.49 -6.67 -28.85
CA ASP A 344 -17.03 -7.89 -29.46
C ASP A 344 -16.62 -9.07 -28.55
N ASP A 345 -17.52 -10.00 -28.26
CA ASP A 345 -17.32 -11.07 -27.26
C ASP A 345 -16.09 -11.98 -27.51
N ASP A 346 -15.55 -11.94 -28.73
CA ASP A 346 -14.38 -12.70 -29.18
C ASP A 346 -13.02 -12.03 -28.86
N ASP A 347 -12.98 -10.77 -28.40
CA ASP A 347 -11.74 -9.98 -28.27
C ASP A 347 -11.41 -9.53 -26.84
N LEU A 348 -11.85 -10.28 -25.82
CA LEU A 348 -11.59 -9.94 -24.42
C LEU A 348 -10.10 -9.76 -24.07
N ILE A 349 -9.19 -10.44 -24.77
CA ILE A 349 -7.74 -10.35 -24.52
C ILE A 349 -7.05 -9.81 -25.77
N HIS A 350 -6.44 -8.63 -25.65
CA HIS A 350 -5.56 -8.09 -26.68
C HIS A 350 -4.16 -8.68 -26.55
N GLU A 351 -3.78 -9.54 -27.51
CA GLU A 351 -2.42 -10.07 -27.55
C GLU A 351 -1.42 -8.99 -27.95
N VAL A 352 -0.35 -8.83 -27.18
CA VAL A 352 0.74 -7.89 -27.46
C VAL A 352 2.07 -8.63 -27.43
N ASP A 353 2.89 -8.44 -28.47
CA ASP A 353 4.26 -8.93 -28.50
C ASP A 353 5.19 -8.01 -27.71
N GLY A 354 5.39 -8.33 -26.44
CA GLY A 354 6.25 -7.58 -25.54
C GLY A 354 7.74 -7.52 -25.96
N ARG A 355 8.20 -8.39 -26.87
CA ARG A 355 9.60 -8.38 -27.34
C ARG A 355 9.92 -7.15 -28.17
N LYS A 356 8.91 -6.55 -28.81
CA LYS A 356 9.02 -5.28 -29.54
C LYS A 356 9.58 -4.15 -28.66
N ALA A 357 9.34 -4.20 -27.34
CA ALA A 357 9.88 -3.23 -26.40
C ALA A 357 11.42 -3.21 -26.35
N LYS A 358 12.08 -4.32 -26.69
CA LYS A 358 13.55 -4.44 -26.71
C LYS A 358 14.20 -3.76 -27.91
N HIS A 359 13.42 -3.46 -28.95
CA HIS A 359 13.90 -2.85 -30.18
C HIS A 359 13.53 -1.37 -30.13
N ASP A 360 14.47 -0.53 -29.67
CA ASP A 360 14.32 0.92 -29.63
C ASP A 360 13.94 1.45 -31.03
N GLY A 361 12.65 1.71 -31.26
CA GLY A 361 12.12 2.24 -32.52
C GLY A 361 11.01 1.43 -33.20
N GLU A 362 10.79 0.16 -32.85
CA GLU A 362 9.68 -0.66 -33.42
C GLU A 362 8.38 -0.53 -32.62
N PHE A 363 8.01 0.71 -32.27
CA PHE A 363 6.78 1.00 -31.52
C PHE A 363 5.55 1.22 -32.41
N ASP A 364 5.77 1.52 -33.70
CA ASP A 364 4.85 2.34 -34.49
C ASP A 364 3.71 1.60 -35.22
N ASP A 365 3.73 0.26 -35.28
CA ASP A 365 2.80 -0.50 -36.12
C ASP A 365 1.96 -1.55 -35.37
N ASP A 366 1.79 -1.46 -34.04
CA ASP A 366 0.96 -2.40 -33.29
C ASP A 366 -0.49 -1.87 -33.09
N PRO A 367 -1.49 -2.40 -33.82
CA PRO A 367 -2.87 -1.92 -33.71
C PRO A 367 -3.46 -2.10 -32.31
N ALA A 368 -2.98 -3.08 -31.54
CA ALA A 368 -3.43 -3.28 -30.17
C ALA A 368 -2.96 -2.13 -29.27
N ILE A 369 -1.72 -1.66 -29.44
CA ILE A 369 -1.17 -0.52 -28.68
C ILE A 369 -1.90 0.79 -29.02
N GLU A 370 -2.22 1.01 -30.31
CA GLU A 370 -3.02 2.17 -30.72
C GLU A 370 -4.43 2.13 -30.09
N THR A 371 -5.05 0.96 -30.14
CA THR A 371 -6.36 0.70 -29.56
C THR A 371 -6.37 0.96 -28.05
N ILE A 372 -5.40 0.42 -27.30
CA ILE A 372 -5.18 0.67 -25.86
C ILE A 372 -5.02 2.16 -25.60
N SER A 373 -4.17 2.84 -26.38
CA SER A 373 -3.91 4.28 -26.25
C SER A 373 -5.17 5.12 -26.44
N LYS A 374 -6.06 4.73 -27.37
CA LYS A 374 -7.34 5.39 -27.61
C LYS A 374 -8.28 5.25 -26.40
N ALA A 375 -8.44 4.06 -25.84
CA ALA A 375 -9.33 3.87 -24.69
C ALA A 375 -8.85 4.59 -23.44
N LEU A 376 -7.53 4.63 -23.22
CA LEU A 376 -6.95 5.43 -22.15
C LEU A 376 -7.35 6.91 -22.27
N ASN A 377 -7.44 7.46 -23.48
CA ASN A 377 -7.85 8.84 -23.72
C ASN A 377 -9.35 9.09 -23.46
N GLU A 378 -10.22 8.11 -23.72
CA GLU A 378 -11.68 8.27 -23.58
C GLU A 378 -12.14 8.40 -22.13
N GLN A 379 -11.28 8.06 -21.16
CA GLN A 379 -11.58 8.05 -19.72
C GLN A 379 -10.92 9.19 -18.94
N ALA A 380 -10.54 10.27 -19.62
CA ALA A 380 -9.91 11.40 -18.97
C ALA A 380 -10.89 12.22 -18.11
N TYR A 381 -10.48 12.58 -16.90
CA TYR A 381 -11.07 13.64 -16.09
C TYR A 381 -10.77 15.00 -16.69
N GLU A 382 -11.73 15.92 -16.65
CA GLU A 382 -11.47 17.33 -16.95
C GLU A 382 -11.26 18.09 -15.64
N ILE A 383 -10.04 18.61 -15.43
CA ILE A 383 -9.66 19.30 -14.20
C ILE A 383 -9.42 20.78 -14.51
N GLU A 384 -10.17 21.67 -13.85
CA GLU A 384 -10.09 23.12 -13.98
C GLU A 384 -9.41 23.73 -12.75
N VAL A 385 -8.12 24.06 -12.85
CA VAL A 385 -7.36 24.60 -11.70
C VAL A 385 -7.18 26.11 -11.75
N PRO A 386 -7.41 26.80 -10.60
CA PRO A 386 -7.09 28.20 -10.45
C PRO A 386 -5.64 28.50 -10.83
N LEU A 387 -5.41 29.63 -11.49
CA LEU A 387 -4.08 29.92 -12.02
C LEU A 387 -3.01 29.99 -10.92
N LYS A 388 -3.33 30.59 -9.77
CA LYS A 388 -2.44 30.65 -8.60
C LYS A 388 -2.02 29.25 -8.14
N TRP A 389 -2.96 28.30 -8.08
CA TRP A 389 -2.69 26.93 -7.65
C TRP A 389 -1.79 26.20 -8.65
N HIS A 390 -1.97 26.44 -9.94
CA HIS A 390 -1.08 25.87 -10.96
C HIS A 390 0.38 26.30 -10.72
N TYR A 391 0.64 27.60 -10.61
CA TYR A 391 1.98 28.13 -10.31
C TYR A 391 2.50 27.66 -8.95
N PHE A 392 1.64 27.59 -7.95
CA PHE A 392 1.98 27.06 -6.63
C PHE A 392 2.50 25.63 -6.73
N GLY A 393 1.78 24.78 -7.48
CA GLY A 393 2.24 23.45 -7.83
C GLY A 393 3.63 23.46 -8.47
N VAL A 394 3.91 24.39 -9.40
CA VAL A 394 5.24 24.54 -10.04
C VAL A 394 6.35 24.81 -9.04
N ILE A 395 6.11 25.73 -8.12
CA ILE A 395 7.10 26.06 -7.10
C ILE A 395 7.38 24.84 -6.23
N LEU A 396 6.33 24.19 -5.70
CA LEU A 396 6.50 23.05 -4.78
C LEU A 396 7.42 21.95 -5.36
N ARG A 397 7.33 21.66 -6.66
CA ARG A 397 8.18 20.63 -7.26
C ARG A 397 9.60 21.06 -7.43
N ASN A 398 9.79 22.27 -7.96
CA ASN A 398 11.13 22.78 -8.23
C ASN A 398 11.94 22.74 -6.94
N GLU A 399 11.33 23.20 -5.86
CA GLU A 399 11.94 23.22 -4.53
C GLU A 399 12.08 21.81 -3.93
N ALA A 400 11.17 20.89 -4.25
CA ALA A 400 11.27 19.50 -3.83
C ALA A 400 12.31 18.69 -4.61
N LYS A 401 12.83 19.16 -5.77
CA LYS A 401 13.90 18.46 -6.52
C LYS A 401 15.16 18.30 -5.66
N GLU A 402 15.51 19.32 -4.89
CA GLU A 402 16.69 19.32 -4.01
C GLU A 402 16.50 18.48 -2.73
N ASN A 403 15.25 18.16 -2.37
CA ASN A 403 14.89 17.46 -1.13
C ASN A 403 14.16 16.12 -1.38
N GLU A 404 14.46 15.46 -2.50
CA GLU A 404 13.92 14.16 -2.89
C GLU A 404 12.38 14.05 -2.76
N GLY A 405 11.67 15.16 -3.01
CA GLY A 405 10.21 15.18 -3.01
C GLY A 405 9.54 15.54 -1.68
N ILE A 406 10.26 16.05 -0.68
CA ILE A 406 9.68 16.38 0.63
C ILE A 406 9.83 17.87 0.93
N LEU A 407 8.76 18.50 1.43
CA LEU A 407 8.78 19.88 1.90
C LEU A 407 8.12 20.01 3.28
N LYS A 408 8.54 21.01 4.06
CA LYS A 408 7.84 21.42 5.28
C LYS A 408 6.62 22.27 4.92
N LEU A 409 5.54 22.14 5.68
CA LEU A 409 4.33 22.94 5.50
C LEU A 409 4.61 24.45 5.59
N SER A 410 5.50 24.87 6.49
CA SER A 410 5.91 26.28 6.63
C SER A 410 6.54 26.83 5.35
N SER A 411 7.40 26.05 4.68
CA SER A 411 7.96 26.41 3.37
C SER A 411 6.86 26.53 2.31
N CYS A 412 5.92 25.58 2.27
CA CYS A 412 4.76 25.64 1.37
C CYS A 412 3.92 26.92 1.59
N ILE A 413 3.70 27.32 2.84
CA ILE A 413 3.01 28.59 3.17
C ILE A 413 3.82 29.79 2.67
N GLY A 414 5.14 29.79 2.83
CA GLY A 414 6.04 30.81 2.28
C GLY A 414 5.91 30.95 0.76
N PHE A 415 5.91 29.82 0.04
CA PHE A 415 5.72 29.80 -1.41
C PHE A 415 4.34 30.30 -1.84
N GLY A 416 3.29 30.00 -1.06
CA GLY A 416 1.95 30.52 -1.29
C GLY A 416 1.87 32.04 -1.16
N LYS A 417 2.56 32.62 -0.16
CA LYS A 417 2.62 34.09 0.02
C LYS A 417 3.20 34.80 -1.21
N LEU A 418 4.20 34.20 -1.89
CA LEU A 418 4.76 34.75 -3.15
C LEU A 418 3.72 34.87 -4.27
N LEU A 419 2.67 34.06 -4.21
CA LEU A 419 1.55 34.05 -5.16
C LEU A 419 0.31 34.75 -4.62
N ASP A 420 0.46 35.52 -3.52
CA ASP A 420 -0.65 36.20 -2.84
C ASP A 420 -1.76 35.19 -2.45
N MET A 421 -1.36 34.01 -1.97
CA MET A 421 -2.27 33.00 -1.42
C MET A 421 -2.23 33.06 0.12
N PRO A 422 -3.34 33.35 0.81
CA PRO A 422 -3.40 33.23 2.26
C PRO A 422 -3.21 31.78 2.69
N GLU A 423 -2.76 31.56 3.93
CA GLU A 423 -2.49 30.21 4.45
C GLU A 423 -3.65 29.24 4.28
N LYS A 424 -4.89 29.71 4.48
CA LYS A 424 -6.09 28.91 4.27
C LYS A 424 -6.21 28.44 2.82
N GLU A 425 -5.91 29.29 1.85
CA GLU A 425 -5.92 28.93 0.42
C GLU A 425 -4.78 27.96 0.09
N VAL A 426 -3.60 28.13 0.68
CA VAL A 426 -2.49 27.17 0.55
C VAL A 426 -2.90 25.78 1.02
N LYS A 427 -3.48 25.67 2.21
CA LYS A 427 -3.99 24.40 2.75
C LYS A 427 -5.10 23.81 1.88
N SER A 428 -6.00 24.65 1.34
CA SER A 428 -7.01 24.21 0.38
C SER A 428 -6.39 23.67 -0.92
N ALA A 429 -5.36 24.32 -1.45
CA ALA A 429 -4.64 23.85 -2.63
C ALA A 429 -3.92 22.52 -2.36
N LEU A 430 -3.25 22.37 -1.21
CA LEU A 430 -2.61 21.12 -0.80
C LEU A 430 -3.63 19.98 -0.62
N ASN A 431 -4.79 20.25 -0.01
CA ASN A 431 -5.85 19.27 0.14
C ASN A 431 -6.46 18.88 -1.21
N PHE A 432 -6.64 19.85 -2.11
CA PHE A 432 -7.07 19.58 -3.48
C PHE A 432 -6.07 18.67 -4.22
N PHE A 433 -4.78 18.96 -4.10
CA PHE A 433 -3.73 18.12 -4.65
C PHE A 433 -3.65 16.74 -3.96
N HIS A 434 -3.91 16.65 -2.67
CA HIS A 434 -3.99 15.36 -1.96
C HIS A 434 -5.18 14.51 -2.41
N ALA A 435 -6.36 15.13 -2.59
CA ALA A 435 -7.56 14.44 -3.04
C ALA A 435 -7.37 13.81 -4.42
N LEU A 436 -6.66 14.50 -5.31
CA LEU A 436 -6.28 14.01 -6.62
C LEU A 436 -5.02 13.10 -6.61
N LYS A 437 -4.43 12.87 -5.43
CA LYS A 437 -3.19 12.10 -5.21
C LYS A 437 -2.00 12.63 -6.04
N LEU A 438 -1.83 13.95 -6.11
CA LEU A 438 -0.75 14.65 -6.84
C LEU A 438 0.50 14.80 -6.01
N LEU A 439 0.23 14.98 -4.73
CA LEU A 439 1.14 14.99 -3.61
C LEU A 439 0.36 14.43 -2.43
N PHE A 440 1.06 14.21 -1.31
CA PHE A 440 0.44 13.68 -0.11
C PHE A 440 0.62 14.65 1.04
N TYR A 441 -0.50 15.16 1.54
CA TYR A 441 -0.56 16.06 2.67
C TYR A 441 -1.56 15.52 3.68
N TYR A 442 -1.04 14.82 4.69
CA TYR A 442 -1.83 14.17 5.73
C TYR A 442 -2.04 15.12 6.92
N HIS A 443 -2.84 16.16 6.69
CA HIS A 443 -3.05 17.28 7.61
C HIS A 443 -3.60 16.90 9.00
N ASP A 444 -4.26 15.75 9.10
CA ASP A 444 -4.87 15.15 10.28
C ASP A 444 -4.03 14.00 10.88
N SER A 445 -2.79 13.86 10.42
CA SER A 445 -1.85 12.83 10.89
C SER A 445 -0.69 13.43 11.70
N PRO A 446 0.12 12.59 12.37
CA PRO A 446 1.40 13.02 12.95
C PRO A 446 2.38 13.62 11.93
N ALA A 447 2.19 13.37 10.62
CA ALA A 447 2.97 13.96 9.53
C ALA A 447 2.36 15.26 8.97
N LYS A 448 1.43 15.92 9.70
CA LYS A 448 0.72 17.15 9.27
C LYS A 448 1.60 18.33 8.89
N ASP A 449 2.86 18.34 9.30
CA ASP A 449 3.81 19.43 9.01
C ASP A 449 4.72 19.09 7.81
N ILE A 450 4.51 17.94 7.18
CA ILE A 450 5.24 17.46 6.01
C ILE A 450 4.30 17.37 4.80
N VAL A 451 4.78 17.88 3.67
CA VAL A 451 4.15 17.70 2.36
C VAL A 451 5.04 16.78 1.56
N PHE A 452 4.55 15.58 1.28
CA PHE A 452 5.20 14.61 0.39
C PHE A 452 4.83 14.96 -1.03
N VAL A 453 5.61 15.86 -1.60
CA VAL A 453 5.51 16.29 -2.98
C VAL A 453 5.77 15.12 -3.95
N LYS A 454 6.68 14.19 -3.59
CA LYS A 454 6.81 12.86 -4.20
C LYS A 454 6.76 11.79 -3.12
N LEU A 455 6.21 10.62 -3.44
CA LEU A 455 6.31 9.45 -2.57
C LEU A 455 7.56 8.62 -2.83
N ASP A 456 8.37 8.95 -3.83
CA ASP A 456 9.56 8.17 -4.22
C ASP A 456 10.43 7.83 -3.02
N ALA A 457 10.68 8.79 -2.10
CA ALA A 457 11.44 8.55 -0.88
C ALA A 457 10.81 7.47 0.01
N VAL A 458 9.50 7.57 0.28
CA VAL A 458 8.75 6.61 1.12
C VAL A 458 8.71 5.23 0.46
N ILE A 459 8.43 5.18 -0.83
CA ILE A 459 8.30 3.92 -1.56
C ILE A 459 9.67 3.26 -1.76
N ASN A 460 10.73 4.05 -1.95
CA ASN A 460 12.11 3.54 -1.97
C ASN A 460 12.52 2.92 -0.65
N ILE A 461 12.06 3.46 0.49
CA ILE A 461 12.26 2.82 1.80
C ILE A 461 11.54 1.48 1.84
N ILE A 462 10.25 1.43 1.50
CA ILE A 462 9.47 0.19 1.47
C ILE A 462 10.13 -0.84 0.54
N LYS A 463 10.61 -0.41 -0.63
CA LYS A 463 11.35 -1.24 -1.58
C LYS A 463 12.63 -1.80 -1.00
N LYS A 464 13.44 -0.99 -0.31
CA LYS A 464 14.67 -1.46 0.36
C LYS A 464 14.35 -2.48 1.45
N LEU A 465 13.31 -2.23 2.25
CA LEU A 465 12.84 -3.15 3.28
C LEU A 465 12.37 -4.47 2.65
N MET A 466 11.61 -4.40 1.56
CA MET A 466 11.20 -5.58 0.79
C MET A 466 12.41 -6.37 0.28
N ILE A 467 13.31 -5.74 -0.47
CA ILE A 467 14.50 -6.41 -1.01
C ILE A 467 15.30 -7.10 0.11
N LYS A 468 15.37 -6.50 1.30
CA LYS A 468 16.02 -7.10 2.46
C LYS A 468 15.30 -8.35 2.95
N VAL A 469 13.97 -8.32 3.11
CA VAL A 469 13.23 -9.52 3.52
C VAL A 469 13.21 -10.61 2.45
N CYS A 470 13.46 -10.25 1.19
CA CYS A 470 13.55 -11.22 0.10
C CYS A 470 14.86 -11.98 0.03
N LYS A 471 15.94 -11.45 0.62
CA LYS A 471 17.24 -12.12 0.57
C LYS A 471 17.26 -13.33 1.51
N PRO A 472 17.96 -14.40 1.14
CA PRO A 472 18.23 -15.50 2.06
C PRO A 472 18.80 -14.97 3.39
N LEU A 473 18.31 -15.52 4.51
CA LEU A 473 18.67 -15.06 5.86
C LEU A 473 20.19 -15.09 6.11
N ASP A 474 20.88 -16.03 5.48
CA ASP A 474 22.33 -16.24 5.50
C ASP A 474 23.13 -15.19 4.69
N GLU A 475 22.49 -14.40 3.83
CA GLU A 475 23.11 -13.33 3.04
C GLU A 475 22.94 -11.92 3.65
N LEU A 476 22.27 -11.80 4.79
CA LEU A 476 21.98 -10.52 5.44
C LEU A 476 23.20 -9.96 6.18
N LYS A 477 23.91 -9.02 5.53
CA LYS A 477 25.11 -8.35 6.06
C LYS A 477 24.86 -7.36 7.23
N ASP A 478 23.62 -6.97 7.49
CA ASP A 478 23.26 -5.93 8.46
C ASP A 478 22.76 -6.50 9.80
N GLY A 479 23.61 -7.27 10.49
CA GLY A 479 23.30 -7.84 11.81
C GLY A 479 22.18 -8.90 11.77
N PRO A 480 22.46 -10.17 12.14
CA PRO A 480 21.55 -11.27 11.87
C PRO A 480 20.17 -11.10 12.51
N ASP A 481 20.06 -10.48 13.69
CA ASP A 481 18.81 -10.57 14.47
C ASP A 481 17.70 -9.63 13.98
N LYS A 482 17.95 -8.33 13.79
CA LYS A 482 16.86 -7.36 13.52
C LYS A 482 16.30 -7.46 12.10
N VAL A 483 17.13 -7.72 11.09
CA VAL A 483 16.64 -7.92 9.72
C VAL A 483 16.01 -9.31 9.56
N ALA A 484 16.52 -10.34 10.26
CA ALA A 484 15.83 -11.63 10.33
C ALA A 484 14.46 -11.50 11.00
N GLN A 485 14.34 -10.70 12.06
CA GLN A 485 13.04 -10.42 12.68
C GLN A 485 12.08 -9.71 11.71
N LEU A 486 12.56 -8.77 10.88
CA LEU A 486 11.74 -8.18 9.81
C LEU A 486 11.25 -9.24 8.82
N ALA A 487 12.13 -10.13 8.35
CA ALA A 487 11.78 -11.15 7.36
C ALA A 487 10.86 -12.26 7.93
N ALA A 488 11.15 -12.73 9.14
CA ALA A 488 10.45 -13.86 9.75
C ALA A 488 9.18 -13.47 10.50
N LYS A 489 9.14 -12.24 11.07
CA LYS A 489 8.05 -11.79 11.94
C LYS A 489 7.40 -10.47 11.48
N GLY A 490 7.94 -9.81 10.46
CA GLY A 490 7.44 -8.51 10.00
C GLY A 490 7.79 -7.36 10.96
N TYR A 491 8.78 -7.56 11.85
CA TYR A 491 9.13 -6.60 12.90
C TYR A 491 10.11 -5.55 12.36
N LEU A 492 9.63 -4.33 12.20
CA LEU A 492 10.36 -3.15 11.79
C LEU A 492 10.79 -2.35 13.01
N SER A 493 12.07 -2.41 13.35
CA SER A 493 12.66 -1.56 14.38
C SER A 493 13.06 -0.20 13.81
N THR A 494 13.13 0.81 14.69
CA THR A 494 13.61 2.14 14.34
C THR A 494 15.03 2.10 13.75
N GLU A 495 15.93 1.28 14.30
CA GLU A 495 17.30 1.10 13.76
C GLU A 495 17.30 0.58 12.32
N VAL A 496 16.44 -0.41 12.01
CA VAL A 496 16.31 -0.91 10.64
C VAL A 496 15.80 0.21 9.73
N LEU A 497 14.86 1.03 10.19
CA LEU A 497 14.37 2.15 9.41
C LEU A 497 15.47 3.22 9.18
N GLU A 498 16.21 3.62 10.21
CA GLU A 498 17.31 4.60 10.12
C GLU A 498 18.37 4.21 9.09
N LYS A 499 18.74 2.92 9.03
CA LYS A 499 19.69 2.39 8.04
C LYS A 499 19.16 2.43 6.61
N ASN A 500 17.84 2.50 6.43
CA ASN A 500 17.17 2.46 5.12
C ASN A 500 16.51 3.78 4.72
N ALA A 501 16.38 4.74 5.64
CA ALA A 501 15.60 5.97 5.51
C ALA A 501 16.08 6.90 4.38
N GLY A 502 17.36 6.79 3.97
CA GLY A 502 17.91 7.65 2.92
C GLY A 502 17.80 9.13 3.29
N VAL A 503 17.11 9.92 2.47
CA VAL A 503 16.83 11.35 2.74
C VAL A 503 15.89 11.61 3.90
N LEU A 504 15.08 10.63 4.28
CA LEU A 504 14.18 10.73 5.42
C LEU A 504 14.90 10.37 6.73
N LYS A 505 16.24 10.34 6.72
CA LYS A 505 17.02 10.17 7.94
C LYS A 505 16.74 11.32 8.90
N GLY A 506 16.39 11.00 10.15
CA GLY A 506 15.91 11.95 11.15
C GLY A 506 14.39 12.16 11.15
N TYR A 507 13.65 11.54 10.22
CA TYR A 507 12.19 11.56 10.13
C TYR A 507 11.54 10.21 10.46
N GLU A 508 12.29 9.26 11.04
CA GLU A 508 11.87 7.89 11.26
C GLU A 508 10.62 7.79 12.14
N SER A 509 10.55 8.58 13.22
CA SER A 509 9.37 8.64 14.09
C SER A 509 8.13 9.12 13.33
N ILE A 510 8.27 10.15 12.49
CA ILE A 510 7.16 10.70 11.70
C ILE A 510 6.72 9.67 10.64
N LEU A 511 7.66 8.96 10.02
CA LEU A 511 7.37 7.89 9.07
C LEU A 511 6.63 6.72 9.71
N LEU A 512 7.07 6.26 10.88
CA LEU A 512 6.41 5.17 11.60
C LEU A 512 5.00 5.57 12.02
N SER A 513 4.83 6.77 12.54
CA SER A 513 3.50 7.30 12.85
C SER A 513 2.62 7.49 11.62
N LEU A 514 3.20 7.84 10.46
CA LEU A 514 2.48 7.86 9.19
C LEU A 514 2.06 6.44 8.76
N PHE A 515 2.93 5.44 8.92
CA PHE A 515 2.59 4.04 8.64
C PHE A 515 1.46 3.53 9.53
N GLU A 516 1.43 3.90 10.81
CA GLU A 516 0.30 3.63 11.70
C GLU A 516 -0.99 4.31 11.23
N TYR A 517 -0.92 5.61 10.92
CA TYR A 517 -2.05 6.36 10.40
C TYR A 517 -2.60 5.73 9.12
N LEU A 518 -1.72 5.27 8.22
CA LEU A 518 -2.09 4.64 6.96
C LEU A 518 -2.54 3.17 7.08
N LYS A 519 -2.48 2.57 8.27
CA LYS A 519 -2.75 1.15 8.54
C LYS A 519 -1.78 0.19 7.86
N ILE A 520 -0.53 0.63 7.68
CA ILE A 520 0.58 -0.15 7.12
C ILE A 520 1.31 -0.92 8.21
N ALA A 521 1.53 -0.29 9.36
CA ALA A 521 2.25 -0.88 10.49
C ALA A 521 1.56 -0.56 11.81
N ALA A 522 1.77 -1.40 12.84
CA ALA A 522 1.26 -1.19 14.19
C ALA A 522 2.41 -1.27 15.20
N LEU A 523 2.45 -0.36 16.18
CA LEU A 523 3.35 -0.47 17.31
C LEU A 523 3.10 -1.78 18.09
N ILE A 524 4.16 -2.56 18.31
CA ILE A 524 4.09 -3.77 19.14
C ILE A 524 4.86 -3.58 20.44
N PRO A 525 4.27 -3.89 21.60
CA PRO A 525 5.01 -3.92 22.85
C PRO A 525 5.98 -5.10 22.84
N THR A 526 7.28 -4.82 22.89
CA THR A 526 8.34 -5.83 23.00
C THR A 526 9.05 -5.69 24.34
N ASP A 527 9.58 -6.81 24.87
CA ASP A 527 10.44 -6.81 26.06
C ASP A 527 11.80 -6.13 25.79
N GLU A 528 12.10 -5.83 24.53
CA GLU A 528 13.27 -5.09 24.10
C GLU A 528 13.13 -3.58 24.41
N LYS A 529 14.26 -2.91 24.69
CA LYS A 529 14.28 -1.45 24.92
C LYS A 529 13.88 -0.64 23.69
N ASP A 530 13.91 -1.25 22.51
CA ASP A 530 13.66 -0.59 21.24
C ASP A 530 12.18 -0.57 20.88
N VAL A 531 11.75 0.52 20.26
CA VAL A 531 10.41 0.65 19.68
C VAL A 531 10.35 -0.16 18.39
N VAL A 532 9.44 -1.14 18.34
CA VAL A 532 9.28 -2.07 17.22
C VAL A 532 7.85 -2.01 16.67
N PHE A 533 7.72 -2.05 15.36
CA PHE A 533 6.44 -2.05 14.65
C PHE A 533 6.25 -3.36 13.90
N LEU A 534 5.02 -3.86 13.81
CA LEU A 534 4.67 -4.96 12.92
C LEU A 534 4.19 -4.39 11.58
N MET A 535 4.75 -4.86 10.47
CA MET A 535 4.32 -4.52 9.11
C MET A 535 3.83 -5.80 8.38
N PRO A 536 2.54 -6.17 8.49
CA PRO A 536 2.03 -7.47 8.03
C PRO A 536 2.22 -7.75 6.55
N ALA A 537 2.18 -6.71 5.71
CA ALA A 537 2.30 -6.84 4.26
C ALA A 537 3.66 -7.37 3.79
N LEU A 538 4.72 -7.25 4.60
CA LEU A 538 6.05 -7.76 4.26
C LEU A 538 6.21 -9.26 4.52
N LEU A 539 5.27 -9.89 5.23
CA LEU A 539 5.33 -11.29 5.56
C LEU A 539 5.05 -12.19 4.34
N PRO A 540 5.61 -13.41 4.30
CA PRO A 540 5.25 -14.43 3.32
C PRO A 540 3.75 -14.77 3.38
N VAL A 541 3.25 -15.42 2.33
CA VAL A 541 1.89 -15.99 2.28
C VAL A 541 1.96 -17.45 2.73
N LYS A 542 0.94 -17.93 3.44
CA LYS A 542 0.75 -19.34 3.81
C LYS A 542 -0.27 -20.01 2.90
N ASP A 543 -0.08 -21.28 2.57
CA ASP A 543 -1.15 -22.10 1.99
C ASP A 543 -2.22 -22.37 3.05
N VAL A 544 -3.46 -21.95 2.76
CA VAL A 544 -4.62 -22.05 3.66
C VAL A 544 -5.73 -22.88 3.01
N SER A 545 -5.38 -23.72 2.03
CA SER A 545 -6.32 -24.59 1.33
C SER A 545 -6.84 -25.73 2.22
N ASP A 546 -5.99 -26.24 3.13
CA ASP A 546 -6.39 -27.20 4.14
C ASP A 546 -6.59 -26.50 5.49
N LEU A 547 -7.86 -26.32 5.85
CA LEU A 547 -8.23 -25.67 7.11
C LEU A 547 -8.38 -26.65 8.27
N SER A 548 -8.36 -27.96 8.00
CA SER A 548 -8.56 -28.99 9.02
C SER A 548 -7.45 -29.00 10.07
N ASP A 549 -6.29 -28.43 9.73
CA ASP A 549 -5.15 -28.25 10.60
C ASP A 549 -5.33 -27.15 11.67
N PHE A 550 -6.34 -26.28 11.56
CA PHE A 550 -6.40 -25.06 12.38
C PHE A 550 -7.25 -25.16 13.64
N SER A 551 -8.33 -25.94 13.64
CA SER A 551 -9.23 -26.09 14.79
C SER A 551 -10.31 -27.13 14.51
N GLU A 552 -10.64 -27.94 15.51
CA GLU A 552 -11.79 -28.87 15.47
C GLU A 552 -13.13 -28.14 15.64
N ILE A 553 -13.12 -26.90 16.14
CA ILE A 553 -14.31 -26.12 16.44
C ILE A 553 -14.73 -25.24 15.25
N PRO A 554 -16.03 -25.13 14.92
CA PRO A 554 -16.52 -24.28 13.85
C PRO A 554 -16.12 -22.81 14.00
N PRO A 555 -15.49 -22.21 12.96
CA PRO A 555 -15.13 -20.80 12.96
C PRO A 555 -16.31 -19.90 12.58
N LEU A 556 -16.16 -18.62 12.90
CA LEU A 556 -16.97 -17.55 12.31
C LEU A 556 -16.33 -17.08 11.00
N LEU A 557 -17.15 -16.86 9.97
CA LEU A 557 -16.73 -16.32 8.68
C LEU A 557 -17.28 -14.91 8.51
N TYR A 558 -16.42 -13.97 8.13
CA TYR A 558 -16.88 -12.70 7.55
C TYR A 558 -16.94 -12.86 6.05
N TYR A 559 -18.14 -13.14 5.53
CA TYR A 559 -18.41 -13.42 4.14
C TYR A 559 -18.67 -12.16 3.33
N PHE A 560 -18.03 -12.04 2.18
CA PHE A 560 -18.08 -10.87 1.31
C PHE A 560 -19.07 -11.05 0.15
N ASN A 561 -20.15 -11.83 0.32
CA ASN A 561 -21.24 -11.98 -0.66
C ASN A 561 -20.75 -12.38 -2.07
N ASP A 562 -19.90 -13.41 -2.15
CA ASP A 562 -19.23 -13.87 -3.38
C ASP A 562 -18.27 -12.85 -4.03
N GLU A 563 -18.12 -11.65 -3.45
CA GLU A 563 -17.10 -10.70 -3.86
C GLU A 563 -15.75 -11.01 -3.17
N PRO A 564 -14.62 -10.90 -3.89
CA PRO A 564 -13.30 -11.20 -3.32
C PRO A 564 -12.91 -10.23 -2.21
N VAL A 565 -12.33 -10.74 -1.11
CA VAL A 565 -11.70 -9.94 -0.06
C VAL A 565 -10.70 -8.96 -0.70
N PRO A 566 -10.90 -7.63 -0.57
CA PRO A 566 -10.03 -6.66 -1.21
C PRO A 566 -8.56 -6.84 -0.84
N MET A 567 -7.67 -6.83 -1.83
CA MET A 567 -6.24 -7.02 -1.63
C MET A 567 -5.68 -6.03 -0.59
N GLY A 568 -5.08 -6.56 0.47
CA GLY A 568 -4.50 -5.77 1.57
C GLY A 568 -5.43 -5.49 2.74
N LEU A 569 -6.75 -5.74 2.61
CA LEU A 569 -7.73 -5.45 3.66
C LEU A 569 -7.40 -6.19 4.95
N PHE A 570 -7.08 -7.48 4.85
CA PHE A 570 -6.72 -8.30 6.00
C PHE A 570 -5.53 -7.72 6.78
N CYS A 571 -4.46 -7.30 6.09
CA CYS A 571 -3.29 -6.69 6.73
C CYS A 571 -3.67 -5.41 7.48
N ALA A 572 -4.49 -4.55 6.88
CA ALA A 572 -4.96 -3.32 7.51
C ALA A 572 -5.88 -3.60 8.73
N VAL A 573 -6.69 -4.66 8.69
CA VAL A 573 -7.51 -5.11 9.83
C VAL A 573 -6.64 -5.58 11.01
N ILE A 574 -5.57 -6.34 10.73
CA ILE A 574 -4.60 -6.74 11.77
C ILE A 574 -3.95 -5.50 12.40
N VAL A 575 -3.51 -4.54 11.59
CA VAL A 575 -2.94 -3.27 12.08
C VAL A 575 -3.96 -2.50 12.93
N GLN A 576 -5.22 -2.43 12.48
CA GLN A 576 -6.29 -1.74 13.23
C GLN A 576 -6.55 -2.38 14.59
N LEU A 577 -6.62 -3.71 14.67
CA LEU A 577 -6.84 -4.43 15.94
C LEU A 577 -5.72 -4.14 16.94
N LEU A 578 -4.46 -4.18 16.49
CA LEU A 578 -3.30 -3.89 17.33
C LEU A 578 -3.18 -2.42 17.73
N SER A 579 -3.80 -1.51 16.98
CA SER A 579 -3.79 -0.07 17.24
C SER A 579 -4.82 0.37 18.28
N TYR A 580 -5.76 -0.49 18.70
CA TYR A 580 -6.75 -0.11 19.69
C TYR A 580 -6.12 0.19 21.06
N PRO A 581 -6.56 1.24 21.76
CA PRO A 581 -6.00 1.62 23.05
C PRO A 581 -6.63 0.85 24.23
N GLY A 582 -5.95 0.88 25.37
CA GLY A 582 -6.51 0.46 26.66
C GLY A 582 -6.96 -1.00 26.69
N ASP A 583 -8.13 -1.26 27.27
CA ASP A 583 -8.68 -2.61 27.44
C ASP A 583 -9.20 -3.23 26.13
N GLU A 584 -9.26 -2.45 25.04
CA GLU A 584 -9.61 -2.94 23.71
C GLU A 584 -8.38 -3.38 22.91
N LYS A 585 -7.18 -3.19 23.47
CA LYS A 585 -5.91 -3.51 22.81
C LYS A 585 -5.79 -5.01 22.55
N TRP A 586 -5.28 -5.30 21.36
CA TRP A 586 -4.84 -6.63 20.96
C TRP A 586 -3.34 -6.71 20.96
N ASP A 587 -2.82 -7.89 21.30
CA ASP A 587 -1.39 -8.16 21.29
C ASP A 587 -1.06 -9.28 20.31
N ILE A 588 0.11 -9.18 19.69
CA ILE A 588 0.66 -10.24 18.84
C ILE A 588 1.24 -11.35 19.72
N ILE A 589 1.04 -12.62 19.35
CA ILE A 589 1.71 -13.73 20.03
C ILE A 589 3.08 -13.94 19.38
N THR A 590 4.13 -13.38 19.98
CA THR A 590 5.49 -13.28 19.41
C THR A 590 6.21 -14.60 19.14
N LYS A 591 5.72 -15.70 19.73
CA LYS A 591 6.23 -17.08 19.53
C LYS A 591 5.59 -17.78 18.34
N GLU A 592 4.43 -17.34 17.90
CA GLU A 592 3.68 -17.94 16.80
C GLU A 592 4.17 -17.40 15.47
N ARG A 593 4.18 -18.25 14.44
CA ARG A 593 4.55 -17.81 13.10
C ARG A 593 3.33 -17.20 12.40
N ASN A 594 3.47 -15.95 11.99
CA ASN A 594 2.44 -15.20 11.27
C ASN A 594 2.80 -15.03 9.79
N PHE A 595 1.79 -14.80 8.97
CA PHE A 595 1.88 -14.65 7.52
C PHE A 595 0.95 -13.53 7.08
N SER A 596 1.18 -12.96 5.91
CA SER A 596 0.38 -11.83 5.43
C SER A 596 -1.10 -12.16 5.18
N ASN A 597 -1.50 -13.44 5.21
CA ASN A 597 -2.88 -13.96 5.13
C ASN A 597 -3.30 -14.83 6.34
N PHE A 598 -2.48 -14.91 7.40
CA PHE A 598 -2.74 -15.78 8.56
C PHE A 598 -2.09 -15.18 9.83
N PHE A 599 -2.90 -14.89 10.85
CA PHE A 599 -2.43 -14.26 12.08
C PHE A 599 -3.00 -14.89 13.34
N THR A 600 -2.12 -15.13 14.31
CA THR A 600 -2.48 -15.50 15.68
C THR A 600 -2.26 -14.31 16.60
N ILE A 601 -3.34 -13.75 17.12
CA ILE A 601 -3.35 -12.60 18.03
C ILE A 601 -4.08 -12.95 19.32
N GLN A 602 -3.90 -12.15 20.35
CA GLN A 602 -4.58 -12.34 21.63
C GLN A 602 -5.21 -11.05 22.12
N LYS A 603 -6.38 -11.17 22.73
CA LYS A 603 -7.08 -10.06 23.38
C LYS A 603 -7.03 -10.22 24.87
N LYS A 604 -6.67 -9.15 25.58
CA LYS A 604 -6.79 -9.12 27.04
C LYS A 604 -8.26 -9.12 27.43
N ILE A 605 -8.68 -10.11 28.20
CA ILE A 605 -10.06 -10.19 28.71
C ILE A 605 -10.14 -9.57 30.10
N ASN A 606 -9.14 -9.86 30.94
CA ASN A 606 -8.99 -9.26 32.26
C ASN A 606 -7.51 -9.30 32.68
N LYS A 607 -7.20 -8.88 33.91
CA LYS A 607 -5.83 -8.84 34.43
C LYS A 607 -5.08 -10.18 34.36
N TYR A 608 -5.79 -11.31 34.35
CA TYR A 608 -5.22 -12.65 34.47
C TYR A 608 -5.44 -13.54 33.24
N ARG A 609 -6.15 -13.06 32.22
CA ARG A 609 -6.57 -13.91 31.09
C ARG A 609 -6.45 -13.19 29.76
N MET A 610 -5.76 -13.86 28.85
CA MET A 610 -5.67 -13.53 27.43
C MET A 610 -6.47 -14.56 26.65
N CYS A 611 -7.23 -14.11 25.65
CA CYS A 611 -7.97 -14.98 24.74
C CYS A 611 -7.24 -15.02 23.40
N LYS A 612 -6.80 -16.22 22.99
CA LYS A 612 -6.13 -16.45 21.71
C LYS A 612 -7.16 -16.54 20.58
N VAL A 613 -6.88 -15.84 19.48
CA VAL A 613 -7.72 -15.79 18.29
C VAL A 613 -6.84 -15.97 17.06
N LEU A 614 -7.29 -16.84 16.16
CA LEU A 614 -6.65 -17.05 14.86
C LEU A 614 -7.53 -16.43 13.76
N LEU A 615 -6.92 -15.64 12.88
CA LEU A 615 -7.56 -15.03 11.72
C LEU A 615 -6.89 -15.52 10.43
N VAL A 616 -7.69 -15.88 9.44
CA VAL A 616 -7.22 -16.41 8.15
C VAL A 616 -7.94 -15.70 7.01
N GLU A 617 -7.19 -15.14 6.07
CA GLU A 617 -7.72 -14.55 4.83
C GLU A 617 -7.88 -15.65 3.77
N GLN A 618 -9.10 -15.78 3.25
CA GLN A 618 -9.43 -16.60 2.09
C GLN A 618 -10.07 -15.72 1.01
N LEU A 619 -10.34 -16.29 -0.17
CA LEU A 619 -10.76 -15.50 -1.33
C LEU A 619 -12.03 -14.68 -1.08
N TYR A 620 -13.06 -15.27 -0.47
CA TYR A 620 -14.38 -14.64 -0.28
C TYR A 620 -14.74 -14.36 1.18
N TRP A 621 -13.84 -14.67 2.12
CA TRP A 621 -14.10 -14.45 3.54
C TRP A 621 -12.83 -14.35 4.39
N ILE A 622 -13.00 -13.75 5.58
CA ILE A 622 -12.02 -13.79 6.66
C ILE A 622 -12.55 -14.74 7.74
N THR A 623 -11.81 -15.81 7.99
CA THR A 623 -12.15 -16.87 8.95
C THR A 623 -11.58 -16.55 10.32
N ILE A 624 -12.37 -16.73 11.37
CA ILE A 624 -12.01 -16.44 12.76
C ILE A 624 -12.21 -17.70 13.61
N TYR A 625 -11.12 -18.15 14.24
CA TYR A 625 -11.16 -19.22 15.23
C TYR A 625 -10.90 -18.66 16.63
N CYS A 626 -11.75 -19.07 17.57
CA CYS A 626 -11.63 -18.76 18.98
C CYS A 626 -12.13 -19.96 19.79
N GLU A 627 -11.25 -20.60 20.56
CA GLU A 627 -11.61 -21.77 21.37
C GLU A 627 -12.45 -21.40 22.60
N GLU A 628 -12.33 -20.17 23.08
CA GLU A 628 -12.97 -19.72 24.31
C GLU A 628 -14.40 -19.21 24.05
N LEU A 629 -15.35 -20.15 24.02
CA LEU A 629 -16.78 -19.91 23.77
C LEU A 629 -17.36 -18.66 24.46
N ARG A 630 -17.02 -18.47 25.75
CA ARG A 630 -17.55 -17.36 26.57
C ARG A 630 -17.16 -15.96 26.09
N TYR A 631 -16.13 -15.84 25.24
CA TYR A 631 -15.63 -14.54 24.76
C TYR A 631 -15.89 -14.30 23.29
N ARG A 632 -16.42 -15.29 22.55
CA ARG A 632 -16.63 -15.22 21.11
C ARG A 632 -17.47 -14.01 20.68
N GLN A 633 -18.53 -13.65 21.41
CA GLN A 633 -19.30 -12.43 21.12
C GLN A 633 -18.46 -11.14 21.25
N SER A 634 -17.65 -11.01 22.31
CA SER A 634 -16.77 -9.85 22.49
C SER A 634 -15.69 -9.78 21.42
N ILE A 635 -15.12 -10.93 21.05
CA ILE A 635 -14.16 -11.08 19.96
C ILE A 635 -14.80 -10.67 18.63
N ASN A 636 -15.99 -11.21 18.34
CA ASN A 636 -16.76 -10.90 17.14
C ASN A 636 -16.99 -9.40 17.00
N ASN A 637 -17.50 -8.74 18.06
CA ASN A 637 -17.79 -7.32 18.04
C ASN A 637 -16.55 -6.47 17.74
N CYS A 638 -15.39 -6.81 18.31
CA CYS A 638 -14.14 -6.10 18.03
C CYS A 638 -13.64 -6.30 16.60
N ILE A 639 -13.68 -7.53 16.08
CA ILE A 639 -13.24 -7.81 14.72
C ILE A 639 -14.20 -7.18 13.70
N LYS A 640 -15.52 -7.27 13.94
CA LYS A 640 -16.53 -6.56 13.16
C LYS A 640 -16.24 -5.07 13.06
N ARG A 641 -15.91 -4.46 14.21
CA ARG A 641 -15.59 -3.04 14.30
C ARG A 641 -14.34 -2.72 13.49
N ALA A 642 -13.27 -3.49 13.65
CA ALA A 642 -12.02 -3.27 12.91
C ALA A 642 -12.21 -3.39 11.39
N ILE A 643 -12.95 -4.41 10.93
CA ILE A 643 -13.30 -4.55 9.51
C ILE A 643 -14.09 -3.33 9.02
N ASN A 644 -15.13 -2.93 9.75
CA ASN A 644 -15.96 -1.79 9.37
C ASN A 644 -15.18 -0.46 9.33
N GLU A 645 -14.28 -0.23 10.29
CA GLU A 645 -13.46 0.98 10.35
C GLU A 645 -12.49 1.03 9.16
N VAL A 646 -11.77 -0.07 8.89
CA VAL A 646 -10.84 -0.11 7.74
C VAL A 646 -11.60 0.04 6.42
N MET A 647 -12.75 -0.62 6.26
CA MET A 647 -13.57 -0.47 5.06
C MET A 647 -14.07 0.96 4.91
N LYS A 648 -14.57 1.59 5.98
CA LYS A 648 -15.04 2.99 5.93
C LYS A 648 -13.92 3.95 5.53
N ASP A 649 -12.72 3.74 6.06
CA ASP A 649 -11.57 4.63 5.83
C ASP A 649 -10.93 4.42 4.44
N LYS A 650 -10.96 3.19 3.91
CA LYS A 650 -10.15 2.80 2.74
C LYS A 650 -10.93 2.29 1.52
N ILE A 651 -12.21 1.93 1.70
CA ILE A 651 -13.02 1.18 0.72
C ILE A 651 -14.50 1.60 0.87
N ILE A 652 -14.86 2.79 0.36
CA ILE A 652 -16.27 3.25 0.39
C ILE A 652 -17.11 2.40 -0.57
N ASP A 653 -18.33 2.06 -0.13
CA ASP A 653 -19.39 1.40 -0.93
C ASP A 653 -19.18 -0.10 -1.22
N TYR A 654 -18.52 -0.80 -0.30
CA TYR A 654 -18.49 -2.25 -0.29
C TYR A 654 -19.60 -2.78 0.63
N GLU A 655 -20.39 -3.76 0.17
CA GLU A 655 -21.40 -4.40 1.02
C GLU A 655 -20.74 -4.97 2.27
N LYS A 656 -21.22 -4.56 3.45
CA LYS A 656 -20.58 -4.99 4.69
C LYS A 656 -20.57 -6.51 4.76
N PRO A 657 -19.41 -7.13 5.03
CA PRO A 657 -19.34 -8.57 5.09
C PRO A 657 -20.28 -9.08 6.19
N VAL A 658 -20.97 -10.16 5.86
CA VAL A 658 -21.97 -10.78 6.72
C VAL A 658 -21.30 -11.84 7.56
N ALA A 659 -21.68 -11.90 8.83
CA ALA A 659 -21.22 -12.95 9.73
C ALA A 659 -21.95 -14.27 9.39
N THR A 660 -21.20 -15.28 8.93
CA THR A 660 -21.71 -16.57 8.47
C THR A 660 -20.87 -17.72 9.00
N PHE A 661 -21.25 -18.94 8.65
CA PHE A 661 -20.55 -20.18 9.01
C PHE A 661 -20.38 -21.07 7.78
N TYR A 662 -19.54 -22.10 7.88
CA TYR A 662 -19.54 -23.16 6.89
C TYR A 662 -20.88 -23.90 6.92
N CYS A 663 -21.46 -24.11 5.74
CA CYS A 663 -22.70 -24.87 5.66
C CYS A 663 -22.44 -26.35 5.98
N PRO A 664 -23.21 -26.96 6.90
CA PRO A 664 -23.05 -28.37 7.26
C PRO A 664 -23.72 -29.35 6.27
N CYS A 665 -24.34 -28.86 5.19
CA CYS A 665 -25.02 -29.73 4.25
C CYS A 665 -24.01 -30.64 3.49
N LYS A 666 -24.49 -31.77 2.96
CA LYS A 666 -23.63 -32.80 2.31
C LYS A 666 -23.14 -32.40 0.91
N ASP A 667 -23.18 -31.11 0.56
CA ASP A 667 -22.61 -30.65 -0.70
C ASP A 667 -21.09 -30.87 -0.68
N LYS A 668 -20.51 -31.20 -1.84
CA LYS A 668 -19.07 -31.45 -1.99
C LYS A 668 -18.25 -30.17 -1.99
N GLU A 669 -18.88 -29.03 -2.26
CA GLU A 669 -18.22 -27.73 -2.31
C GLU A 669 -18.50 -26.93 -1.03
N GLN A 670 -17.44 -26.39 -0.43
CA GLN A 670 -17.56 -25.50 0.73
C GLN A 670 -18.32 -24.23 0.32
N HIS A 671 -19.37 -23.92 1.06
CA HIS A 671 -20.15 -22.70 0.92
C HIS A 671 -20.64 -22.27 2.30
N VAL A 672 -21.24 -21.08 2.36
CA VAL A 672 -21.62 -20.44 3.62
C VAL A 672 -23.06 -20.71 4.00
N ALA A 673 -23.37 -20.48 5.26
CA ALA A 673 -24.72 -20.50 5.76
C ALA A 673 -24.93 -19.37 6.79
N THR A 674 -26.11 -18.75 6.75
CA THR A 674 -26.48 -17.64 7.63
C THR A 674 -27.33 -18.15 8.78
N LEU A 675 -27.11 -17.60 9.97
CA LEU A 675 -27.95 -17.86 11.14
C LEU A 675 -29.14 -16.89 11.09
N GLU A 676 -30.37 -17.40 11.01
CA GLU A 676 -31.60 -16.60 11.19
C GLU A 676 -32.40 -17.09 12.40
N ASP A 677 -33.14 -16.15 13.03
CA ASP A 677 -33.99 -16.36 14.21
C ASP A 677 -33.31 -17.04 15.41
N ASN A 678 -31.98 -17.02 15.46
CA ASN A 678 -31.18 -17.68 16.48
C ASN A 678 -31.47 -19.18 16.63
N VAL A 679 -31.98 -19.90 15.63
CA VAL A 679 -32.15 -21.37 15.76
C VAL A 679 -31.96 -22.12 14.45
N LEU A 680 -32.06 -21.39 13.33
CA LEU A 680 -32.06 -21.95 11.99
C LEU A 680 -30.82 -21.49 11.25
N ILE A 681 -30.21 -22.44 10.53
CA ILE A 681 -29.21 -22.13 9.53
C ILE A 681 -29.86 -22.20 8.16
N LYS A 682 -29.64 -21.16 7.37
CA LYS A 682 -30.03 -21.10 5.97
C LYS A 682 -28.83 -21.35 5.08
N CYS A 683 -28.90 -22.40 4.27
CA CYS A 683 -27.89 -22.67 3.25
C CYS A 683 -27.91 -21.56 2.18
N SER A 684 -26.75 -20.97 1.85
CA SER A 684 -26.69 -19.93 0.81
C SER A 684 -26.98 -20.44 -0.60
N ARG A 685 -26.83 -21.76 -0.84
CA ARG A 685 -27.04 -22.38 -2.15
C ARG A 685 -28.47 -22.89 -2.35
N THR A 686 -28.96 -23.70 -1.43
CA THR A 686 -30.29 -24.32 -1.58
C THR A 686 -31.40 -23.42 -1.07
N GLY A 687 -31.07 -22.42 -0.22
CA GLY A 687 -32.06 -21.64 0.51
C GLY A 687 -32.84 -22.44 1.55
N GLU A 688 -32.50 -23.73 1.72
CA GLU A 688 -33.16 -24.61 2.68
C GLU A 688 -32.69 -24.34 4.10
N TRP A 689 -33.62 -24.55 5.02
CA TRP A 689 -33.43 -24.42 6.44
C TRP A 689 -32.99 -25.75 7.03
N GLN A 690 -32.01 -25.71 7.92
CA GLN A 690 -31.59 -26.86 8.70
C GLN A 690 -31.67 -26.53 10.18
N ASP A 691 -32.35 -27.39 10.92
CA ASP A 691 -32.36 -27.35 12.38
C ASP A 691 -30.97 -27.71 12.91
N LEU A 692 -30.46 -26.86 13.78
CA LEU A 692 -29.25 -27.14 14.53
C LEU A 692 -29.54 -28.05 15.72
N SER A 693 -28.66 -29.02 15.94
CA SER A 693 -28.59 -29.74 17.21
C SER A 693 -28.20 -28.78 18.35
N ASP A 694 -28.59 -29.09 19.60
CA ASP A 694 -28.29 -28.22 20.74
C ASP A 694 -26.79 -27.88 20.91
N PRO A 695 -25.82 -28.82 20.71
CA PRO A 695 -24.40 -28.47 20.75
C PRO A 695 -23.98 -27.49 19.65
N GLN A 696 -24.57 -27.62 18.45
CA GLN A 696 -24.31 -26.69 17.35
C GLN A 696 -24.93 -25.33 17.64
N CYS A 697 -26.14 -25.26 18.21
CA CYS A 697 -26.72 -23.99 18.65
C CYS A 697 -25.77 -23.25 19.61
N ASP A 698 -25.20 -23.95 20.59
CA ASP A 698 -24.25 -23.36 21.54
C ASP A 698 -23.03 -22.75 20.88
N GLU A 699 -22.43 -23.49 19.95
CA GLU A 699 -21.24 -23.04 19.23
C GLU A 699 -21.53 -21.81 18.37
N TYR A 700 -22.69 -21.75 17.71
CA TYR A 700 -23.05 -20.66 16.81
C TYR A 700 -23.51 -19.44 17.61
N TRP A 701 -24.35 -19.62 18.63
CA TRP A 701 -24.83 -18.55 19.50
C TRP A 701 -23.71 -17.88 20.27
N SER A 702 -22.68 -18.62 20.66
CA SER A 702 -21.53 -18.04 21.36
C SER A 702 -20.86 -16.88 20.62
N TRP A 703 -21.00 -16.81 19.29
CA TRP A 703 -20.49 -15.69 18.49
C TRP A 703 -21.36 -14.43 18.54
N PHE A 704 -22.63 -14.53 18.93
CA PHE A 704 -23.59 -13.42 18.90
C PHE A 704 -24.21 -13.09 20.25
N MET A 705 -24.14 -14.02 21.21
CA MET A 705 -24.79 -13.94 22.51
C MET A 705 -23.78 -14.10 23.65
N THR A 706 -24.06 -13.42 24.75
CA THR A 706 -23.41 -13.66 26.04
C THR A 706 -23.82 -15.03 26.59
N GLN A 707 -23.04 -15.57 27.53
CA GLN A 707 -23.39 -16.83 28.19
C GLN A 707 -24.74 -16.75 28.92
N GLU A 708 -25.10 -15.60 29.47
CA GLU A 708 -26.39 -15.38 30.12
C GLU A 708 -27.54 -15.43 29.11
N GLU A 709 -27.37 -14.80 27.94
CA GLU A 709 -28.35 -14.84 26.84
C GLU A 709 -28.52 -16.25 26.29
N ILE A 710 -27.44 -17.01 26.11
CA ILE A 710 -27.50 -18.43 25.70
C ILE A 710 -28.31 -19.25 26.70
N ASN A 711 -28.05 -19.08 28.00
CA ASN A 711 -28.76 -19.83 29.04
C ASN A 711 -30.26 -19.49 29.05
N ARG A 712 -30.63 -18.21 28.81
CA ARG A 712 -32.04 -17.81 28.67
C ARG A 712 -32.68 -18.42 27.42
N ALA A 713 -32.03 -18.32 26.27
CA ALA A 713 -32.53 -18.89 25.01
C ALA A 713 -32.76 -20.41 25.11
N LYS A 714 -31.89 -21.14 25.82
CA LYS A 714 -32.09 -22.56 26.11
C LYS A 714 -33.33 -22.83 26.95
N HIS A 715 -33.56 -22.04 28.00
CA HIS A 715 -34.71 -22.19 28.87
C HIS A 715 -36.01 -21.99 28.09
N GLU A 716 -36.07 -20.93 27.28
CA GLU A 716 -37.22 -20.64 26.41
C GLU A 716 -37.46 -21.76 25.39
N ARG A 717 -36.41 -22.32 24.77
CA ARG A 717 -36.52 -23.45 23.83
C ARG A 717 -37.04 -24.72 24.52
N GLN A 718 -36.61 -25.00 25.75
CA GLN A 718 -37.09 -26.13 26.54
C GLN A 718 -38.56 -25.96 26.98
N GLU A 719 -38.96 -24.76 27.40
CA GLU A 719 -40.35 -24.45 27.77
C GLU A 719 -41.30 -24.54 26.57
N ASN A 720 -40.89 -24.06 25.39
CA ASN A 720 -41.67 -24.16 24.16
C ASN A 720 -41.81 -25.60 23.68
N ASN A 721 -40.75 -26.41 23.77
CA ASN A 721 -40.81 -27.83 23.45
C ASN A 721 -41.73 -28.60 24.43
N LEU A 722 -41.66 -28.31 25.74
CA LEU A 722 -42.58 -28.92 26.72
C LEU A 722 -44.04 -28.53 26.46
N SER A 723 -44.30 -27.28 26.08
CA SER A 723 -45.65 -26.78 25.79
C SER A 723 -46.25 -27.47 24.56
N ASN A 724 -45.46 -27.68 23.50
CA ASN A 724 -45.91 -28.40 22.30
C ASN A 724 -46.12 -29.91 22.56
N THR A 725 -45.43 -30.50 23.54
CA THR A 725 -45.62 -31.93 23.90
C THR A 725 -46.82 -32.16 24.83
N LEU A 726 -47.39 -31.10 25.41
CA LEU A 726 -48.60 -31.15 26.26
C LEU A 726 -49.89 -30.85 25.48
N GLU A 727 -49.79 -30.37 24.23
CA GLU A 727 -50.91 -30.14 23.31
C GLU A 727 -51.17 -31.30 22.34
N GLU A 728 -50.27 -32.29 22.25
CA GLU A 728 -50.50 -33.62 21.63
C GLU A 728 -51.01 -34.64 22.66
#